data_AF-A0A7W2CWD4-F1
#
_entry.id   AF-A0A7W2CWD4-F1
#
_cell.length_a   1.000
_cell.length_b   1.000
_cell.length_c   1.000
_cell.angle_alpha   90.00
_cell.angle_beta   90.00
_cell.angle_gamma   90.00
#
_symmetry.space_group_name_H-M   'P 1'
#
loop_
_entity.id
_entity.type
_entity.pdbx_description
1 polymer ?
#
loop_
_entity_poly.entity_id
_entity_poly.type
_entity_poly.pdbx_seq_one_letter_code
_entity_poly.pdbx_strand_id
1 'polypeptide(L)'
;MVGAGTLINAAASYGQLALVGRALGQEAGDSFSVFWAIVFSVGIGLFFPLEQELTRAIADRHARAVGTTPLVRRGAAGTLGLACATLGLLTLGSSPLADALFAGERSLVSALGGALLGLACAHLTRGVLAGLGVFSGYGAQLALDAVLRLALTGALTAAGNSSPLAYALVLTAAPVLASLAVLPTALRRATPGPRPLPGEIGAGAGALIISTLLTQVAANAPVITVRLLAPDRAALASALLYGLVLVRIPQFLVASLQASLLVRLTHAHTRRDPAGFRRALLTCVALVTGVASGWMLLCALLGPMANVALFAAEPLLDTADFVLLALGSTGFLLALVLGNAAVAAGRRGAQVLAWSWASCLLLALPAFTDDALWGAELAFAAAAWAATLVLLLSFRSLLGSDAQEFSVMSDTPPRSPADAPTAATGASSPQRLVGGERRGRMRLSGAAGSRQGLHVQTVRSGGGLVAATKVRALWSRVPPALRLPLAVFLVCQACYLLWWAAFYPGVITKDSVVYIWQVTTGHWRSDHSALYSSLVWFSLKSTGDLWALTLLQAIAMSAVLAYACASLRTLGVRGRWSAPAAVACAAAPSLGSFTVFVWKDVPFTICAVLVFAVAAQLVGRRVHSTWNGRLRRSELLLLGIGFLGLGLFRNNGFPVSVVASLALLLALPGARRLIAALAAATTALTLSLMLVIYPAAGIERPSKTFVYNLHYADLAVTYSRQPGLFTADDLRLMAQVAPLSHWRGPGANCYAADPFYYNPALDKAAAERLTEPLVRLWWRTLHKAPQQILEARMCRAHIAWAVFPGPRDQGARTWTNGTVIPANLWGFAEWDSGLKDSPYLPVIKTRPLSQDLNDAADFSRYAFHVPQLEWLFWRGATWSYATYVLIALLTRARRCRALLALSGVTLGVQLTVLAANPAPCFRYMAAPMFIGVLCLSLIPALQAPVGGVVPPRASRALPSTTSTNHVEHVP
;
A
#
# COMPACT_ATOMS: atom_id res chain seq x y z
N MET A 1 -8.57 -29.31 1.42
CA MET A 1 -9.85 -29.58 0.72
C MET A 1 -10.85 -28.46 0.93
N VAL A 2 -11.47 -28.29 2.10
CA VAL A 2 -12.47 -27.20 2.32
C VAL A 2 -12.02 -25.83 1.82
N GLY A 3 -10.85 -25.32 2.25
CA GLY A 3 -10.34 -24.01 1.80
C GLY A 3 -10.05 -23.92 0.29
N ALA A 4 -9.78 -25.03 -0.39
CA ALA A 4 -9.66 -25.05 -1.86
C ALA A 4 -11.04 -24.94 -2.52
N GLY A 5 -12.06 -25.63 -1.98
CA GLY A 5 -13.46 -25.46 -2.38
C GLY A 5 -13.96 -24.04 -2.14
N THR A 6 -13.60 -23.41 -1.02
CA THR A 6 -13.90 -21.99 -0.74
C THR A 6 -13.24 -21.05 -1.75
N LEU A 7 -11.98 -21.29 -2.12
CA LEU A 7 -11.26 -20.48 -3.11
C LEU A 7 -11.87 -20.62 -4.52
N ILE A 8 -12.20 -21.85 -4.94
CA ILE A 8 -12.90 -22.11 -6.20
C ILE A 8 -14.27 -21.43 -6.18
N ASN A 9 -15.01 -21.53 -5.07
CA ASN A 9 -16.31 -20.88 -4.92
C ASN A 9 -16.23 -19.35 -5.05
N ALA A 10 -15.21 -18.72 -4.45
CA ALA A 10 -14.97 -17.28 -4.60
C ALA A 10 -14.68 -16.93 -6.07
N ALA A 11 -13.68 -17.56 -6.69
CA ALA A 11 -13.27 -17.25 -8.06
C ALA A 11 -14.39 -17.48 -9.08
N ALA A 12 -15.12 -18.60 -8.99
CA ALA A 12 -16.20 -18.92 -9.91
C ALA A 12 -17.44 -18.04 -9.70
N SER A 13 -17.76 -17.62 -8.47
CA SER A 13 -18.85 -16.66 -8.22
C SER A 13 -18.54 -15.27 -8.82
N TYR A 14 -17.28 -14.85 -8.82
CA TYR A 14 -16.85 -13.59 -9.44
C TYR A 14 -16.91 -13.69 -10.96
N GLY A 15 -16.44 -14.82 -11.54
CA GLY A 15 -16.59 -15.10 -12.97
C GLY A 15 -18.07 -15.13 -13.40
N GLN A 16 -18.95 -15.68 -12.56
CA GLN A 16 -20.39 -15.70 -12.82
C GLN A 16 -20.96 -14.28 -12.91
N LEU A 17 -20.68 -13.42 -11.91
CA LEU A 17 -21.10 -12.02 -11.92
C LEU A 17 -20.51 -11.23 -13.09
N ALA A 18 -19.26 -11.49 -13.46
CA ALA A 18 -18.59 -10.85 -14.60
C ALA A 18 -19.16 -11.28 -15.97
N LEU A 19 -19.71 -12.49 -16.08
CA LEU A 19 -20.47 -12.93 -17.26
C LEU A 19 -21.86 -12.30 -17.27
N VAL A 20 -22.59 -12.34 -16.14
CA VAL A 20 -23.94 -11.75 -16.01
C VAL A 20 -23.95 -10.28 -16.39
N GLY A 21 -23.03 -9.46 -15.83
CA GLY A 21 -22.96 -8.03 -16.13
C GLY A 21 -22.59 -7.67 -17.57
N ARG A 22 -22.11 -8.64 -18.37
CA ARG A 22 -21.87 -8.49 -19.81
C ARG A 22 -22.98 -9.05 -20.69
N ALA A 23 -23.72 -10.03 -20.18
CA ALA A 23 -24.73 -10.79 -20.93
C ALA A 23 -26.15 -10.22 -20.77
N LEU A 24 -26.46 -9.72 -19.57
CA LEU A 24 -27.70 -8.99 -19.31
C LEU A 24 -27.49 -7.51 -19.62
N GLY A 25 -28.48 -6.91 -20.28
CA GLY A 25 -28.60 -5.44 -20.33
C GLY A 25 -28.87 -4.88 -18.93
N GLN A 26 -28.66 -3.57 -18.75
CA GLN A 26 -28.61 -2.91 -17.43
C GLN A 26 -29.78 -3.30 -16.51
N GLU A 27 -31.02 -3.04 -16.92
CA GLU A 27 -32.25 -3.30 -16.15
C GLU A 27 -32.40 -4.77 -15.69
N ALA A 28 -32.02 -5.73 -16.54
CA ALA A 28 -32.01 -7.15 -16.21
C ALA A 28 -30.85 -7.52 -15.27
N GLY A 29 -29.68 -6.89 -15.45
CA GLY A 29 -28.52 -7.04 -14.56
C GLY A 29 -28.76 -6.48 -13.16
N ASP A 30 -29.53 -5.41 -13.04
CA ASP A 30 -29.90 -4.78 -11.78
C ASP A 30 -30.84 -5.66 -10.96
N SER A 31 -31.92 -6.15 -11.58
CA SER A 31 -32.85 -7.09 -10.96
C SER A 31 -32.16 -8.40 -10.55
N PHE A 32 -31.22 -8.91 -11.36
CA PHE A 32 -30.38 -10.04 -10.96
C PHE A 32 -29.44 -9.70 -9.79
N SER A 33 -28.90 -8.48 -9.73
CA SER A 33 -27.98 -8.07 -8.66
C SER A 33 -28.70 -8.00 -7.30
N VAL A 34 -29.90 -7.44 -7.28
CA VAL A 34 -30.80 -7.44 -6.11
C VAL A 34 -31.18 -8.88 -5.72
N PHE A 35 -31.52 -9.72 -6.70
CA PHE A 35 -31.81 -11.14 -6.50
C PHE A 35 -30.63 -11.88 -5.83
N TRP A 36 -29.42 -11.74 -6.38
CA TRP A 36 -28.19 -12.35 -5.86
C TRP A 36 -27.92 -11.91 -4.42
N ALA A 37 -28.04 -10.60 -4.14
CA ALA A 37 -27.88 -10.02 -2.81
C ALA A 37 -28.87 -10.62 -1.79
N ILE A 38 -30.13 -10.84 -2.16
CA ILE A 38 -31.14 -11.44 -1.28
C ILE A 38 -30.91 -12.94 -1.09
N VAL A 39 -30.61 -13.70 -2.16
CA VAL A 39 -30.32 -15.14 -2.10
C VAL A 39 -29.22 -15.43 -1.08
N PHE A 40 -28.08 -14.72 -1.17
CA PHE A 40 -26.97 -14.95 -0.25
C PHE A 40 -27.16 -14.29 1.12
N SER A 41 -27.98 -13.25 1.25
CA SER A 41 -28.38 -12.72 2.58
C SER A 41 -29.27 -13.71 3.35
N VAL A 42 -30.42 -14.04 2.78
CA VAL A 42 -31.48 -14.83 3.44
C VAL A 42 -31.10 -16.30 3.50
N GLY A 43 -30.55 -16.87 2.42
CA GLY A 43 -30.18 -18.29 2.37
C GLY A 43 -29.06 -18.65 3.34
N ILE A 44 -27.99 -17.86 3.40
CA ILE A 44 -26.93 -18.06 4.40
C ILE A 44 -27.49 -17.76 5.81
N GLY A 45 -28.25 -16.67 5.97
CA GLY A 45 -28.85 -16.27 7.25
C GLY A 45 -29.71 -17.34 7.91
N LEU A 46 -30.56 -18.03 7.13
CA LEU A 46 -31.46 -19.08 7.61
C LEU A 46 -30.77 -20.45 7.76
N PHE A 47 -30.00 -20.88 6.76
CA PHE A 47 -29.59 -22.29 6.65
C PHE A 47 -28.17 -22.57 7.15
N PHE A 48 -27.26 -21.59 7.19
CA PHE A 48 -25.93 -21.79 7.77
C PHE A 48 -25.94 -22.10 9.30
N PRO A 49 -26.81 -21.49 10.12
CA PRO A 49 -26.98 -21.87 11.52
C PRO A 49 -27.42 -23.33 11.71
N LEU A 50 -28.25 -23.85 10.80
CA LEU A 50 -28.66 -25.26 10.80
C LEU A 50 -27.49 -26.16 10.40
N GLU A 51 -26.66 -25.77 9.43
CA GLU A 51 -25.40 -26.45 9.10
C GLU A 51 -24.49 -26.56 10.34
N GLN A 52 -24.34 -25.47 11.11
CA GLN A 52 -23.52 -25.43 12.32
C GLN A 52 -24.05 -26.34 13.43
N GLU A 53 -25.33 -26.25 13.76
CA GLU A 53 -25.95 -27.08 14.81
C GLU A 53 -25.98 -28.56 14.45
N LEU A 54 -26.25 -28.88 13.18
CA LEU A 54 -26.21 -30.26 12.68
C LEU A 54 -24.80 -30.83 12.68
N THR A 55 -23.80 -30.04 12.26
CA THR A 55 -22.37 -30.39 12.34
C THR A 55 -21.99 -30.72 13.78
N ARG A 56 -22.33 -29.83 14.73
CA ARG A 56 -22.04 -30.00 16.16
C ARG A 56 -22.65 -31.29 16.71
N ALA A 57 -23.94 -31.52 16.49
CA ALA A 57 -24.65 -32.66 17.06
C ALA A 57 -24.22 -34.00 16.43
N ILE A 58 -23.95 -34.03 15.12
CA ILE A 58 -23.45 -35.24 14.45
C ILE A 58 -22.01 -35.54 14.88
N ALA A 59 -21.13 -34.53 14.98
CA ALA A 59 -19.75 -34.72 15.43
C ALA A 59 -19.67 -35.26 16.86
N ASP A 60 -20.53 -34.78 17.77
CA ASP A 60 -20.62 -35.30 19.13
C ASP A 60 -21.08 -36.77 19.18
N ARG A 61 -22.12 -37.14 18.41
CA ARG A 61 -22.53 -38.54 18.27
C ARG A 61 -21.42 -39.41 17.67
N HIS A 62 -20.75 -38.92 16.63
CA HIS A 62 -19.69 -39.64 15.94
C HIS A 62 -18.48 -39.89 16.86
N ALA A 63 -18.07 -38.90 17.65
CA ALA A 63 -17.03 -39.03 18.66
C ALA A 63 -17.38 -40.03 19.77
N ARG A 64 -18.68 -40.21 20.09
CA ARG A 64 -19.19 -41.19 21.05
C ARG A 64 -19.60 -42.53 20.42
N ALA A 65 -19.29 -42.75 19.13
CA ALA A 65 -19.71 -43.92 18.34
C ALA A 65 -21.23 -44.21 18.33
N VAL A 66 -22.07 -43.18 18.56
CA VAL A 66 -23.53 -43.27 18.54
C VAL A 66 -24.06 -43.06 17.13
N GLY A 67 -25.02 -43.88 16.70
CA GLY A 67 -25.61 -43.80 15.37
C GLY A 67 -26.28 -42.46 15.05
N THR A 68 -26.05 -41.97 13.83
CA THR A 68 -26.37 -40.60 13.38
C THR A 68 -27.62 -40.50 12.51
N THR A 69 -28.13 -41.59 11.91
CA THR A 69 -29.25 -41.56 10.94
C THR A 69 -30.53 -40.89 11.48
N PRO A 70 -31.02 -41.17 12.71
CA PRO A 70 -32.20 -40.47 13.24
C PRO A 70 -31.98 -38.97 13.46
N LEU A 71 -30.73 -38.58 13.78
CA LEU A 71 -30.33 -37.19 13.98
C LEU A 71 -30.30 -36.44 12.64
N VAL A 72 -29.76 -37.06 11.58
CA VAL A 72 -29.80 -36.55 10.20
C VAL A 72 -31.24 -36.36 9.74
N ARG A 73 -32.14 -37.33 9.98
CA ARG A 73 -33.58 -37.21 9.65
C ARG A 73 -34.25 -36.04 10.38
N ARG A 74 -33.94 -35.81 11.67
CA ARG A 74 -34.46 -34.67 12.44
C ARG A 74 -33.93 -33.33 11.91
N GLY A 75 -32.65 -33.27 11.55
CA GLY A 75 -32.04 -32.11 10.89
C GLY A 75 -32.73 -31.79 9.56
N ALA A 76 -32.92 -32.81 8.71
CA ALA A 76 -33.62 -32.67 7.43
C ALA A 76 -35.07 -32.19 7.60
N ALA A 77 -35.82 -32.74 8.55
CA ALA A 77 -37.18 -32.31 8.86
C ALA A 77 -37.23 -30.84 9.35
N GLY A 78 -36.27 -30.43 10.19
CA GLY A 78 -36.14 -29.04 10.64
C GLY A 78 -35.80 -28.07 9.50
N THR A 79 -34.86 -28.45 8.63
CA THR A 79 -34.52 -27.67 7.43
C THR A 79 -35.70 -27.56 6.47
N LEU A 80 -36.43 -28.65 6.23
CA LEU A 80 -37.64 -28.66 5.39
C LEU A 80 -38.74 -27.78 6.01
N GLY A 81 -38.98 -27.86 7.31
CA GLY A 81 -39.96 -27.01 8.00
C GLY A 81 -39.65 -25.52 7.86
N LEU A 82 -38.37 -25.13 8.05
CA LEU A 82 -37.93 -23.75 7.86
C LEU A 82 -38.05 -23.30 6.39
N ALA A 83 -37.69 -24.17 5.45
CA ALA A 83 -37.81 -23.91 4.02
C ALA A 83 -39.29 -23.72 3.60
N CYS A 84 -40.19 -24.60 4.04
CA CYS A 84 -41.63 -24.46 3.79
C CYS A 84 -42.21 -23.18 4.40
N ALA A 85 -41.80 -22.80 5.61
CA ALA A 85 -42.22 -21.54 6.23
C ALA A 85 -41.72 -20.31 5.42
N THR A 86 -40.47 -20.36 4.96
CA THR A 86 -39.87 -19.30 4.13
C THR A 86 -40.58 -19.18 2.78
N LEU A 87 -40.90 -20.31 2.13
CA LEU A 87 -41.69 -20.33 0.90
C LEU A 87 -43.11 -19.78 1.13
N GLY A 88 -43.76 -20.17 2.22
CA GLY A 88 -45.07 -19.62 2.60
C GLY A 88 -45.04 -18.10 2.68
N LEU A 89 -44.07 -17.53 3.40
CA LEU A 89 -43.87 -16.08 3.50
C LEU A 89 -43.59 -15.43 2.13
N LEU A 90 -42.76 -16.04 1.27
CA LEU A 90 -42.51 -15.53 -0.08
C LEU A 90 -43.74 -15.58 -0.99
N THR A 91 -44.58 -16.61 -0.88
CA THR A 91 -45.83 -16.70 -1.66
C THR A 91 -46.85 -15.67 -1.22
N LEU A 92 -47.03 -15.48 0.10
CA LEU A 92 -47.90 -14.45 0.67
C LEU A 92 -47.43 -13.03 0.32
N GLY A 93 -46.12 -12.79 0.37
CA GLY A 93 -45.50 -11.50 0.00
C GLY A 93 -45.22 -11.32 -1.50
N SER A 94 -45.72 -12.20 -2.37
CA SER A 94 -45.21 -12.32 -3.75
C SER A 94 -45.39 -11.07 -4.62
N SER A 95 -46.54 -10.38 -4.56
CA SER A 95 -46.70 -9.09 -5.27
C SER A 95 -45.81 -7.99 -4.66
N PRO A 96 -45.93 -7.60 -3.37
CA PRO A 96 -45.16 -6.48 -2.86
C PRO A 96 -43.64 -6.68 -2.94
N LEU A 97 -43.15 -7.93 -2.88
CA LEU A 97 -41.73 -8.22 -3.14
C LEU A 97 -41.35 -8.06 -4.62
N ALA A 98 -42.19 -8.50 -5.55
CA ALA A 98 -41.96 -8.29 -6.99
C ALA A 98 -41.96 -6.79 -7.32
N ASP A 99 -42.96 -6.07 -6.83
CA ASP A 99 -43.19 -4.65 -7.08
C ASP A 99 -42.03 -3.80 -6.50
N ALA A 100 -41.58 -4.09 -5.28
CA ALA A 100 -40.52 -3.31 -4.61
C ALA A 100 -39.08 -3.65 -5.04
N LEU A 101 -38.80 -4.89 -5.47
CA LEU A 101 -37.42 -5.37 -5.69
C LEU A 101 -37.15 -5.74 -7.14
N PHE A 102 -38.13 -6.32 -7.84
CA PHE A 102 -37.97 -6.99 -9.14
C PHE A 102 -38.81 -6.36 -10.26
N ALA A 103 -39.16 -5.07 -10.15
CA ALA A 103 -39.94 -4.33 -11.17
C ALA A 103 -41.27 -5.01 -11.58
N GLY A 104 -41.92 -5.69 -10.64
CA GLY A 104 -43.17 -6.43 -10.86
C GLY A 104 -42.98 -7.89 -11.35
N GLU A 105 -41.74 -8.35 -11.63
CA GLU A 105 -41.48 -9.72 -12.09
C GLU A 105 -41.66 -10.76 -10.96
N ARG A 106 -42.90 -11.25 -10.79
CA ARG A 106 -43.23 -12.34 -9.85
C ARG A 106 -42.46 -13.64 -10.11
N SER A 107 -42.01 -13.87 -11.34
CA SER A 107 -41.15 -15.00 -11.74
C SER A 107 -39.82 -15.01 -10.98
N LEU A 108 -39.22 -13.84 -10.73
CA LEU A 108 -37.99 -13.71 -9.94
C LEU A 108 -38.24 -14.03 -8.45
N VAL A 109 -39.43 -13.74 -7.91
CA VAL A 109 -39.81 -14.18 -6.55
C VAL A 109 -39.93 -15.71 -6.48
N SER A 110 -40.49 -16.36 -7.51
CA SER A 110 -40.51 -17.83 -7.60
C SER A 110 -39.10 -18.42 -7.70
N ALA A 111 -38.22 -17.84 -8.53
CA ALA A 111 -36.82 -18.25 -8.62
C ALA A 111 -36.05 -18.04 -7.31
N LEU A 112 -36.42 -17.03 -6.50
CA LEU A 112 -35.82 -16.77 -5.19
C LEU A 112 -36.19 -17.90 -4.22
N GLY A 113 -37.45 -18.33 -4.22
CA GLY A 113 -37.88 -19.52 -3.50
C GLY A 113 -37.09 -20.77 -3.90
N GLY A 114 -36.87 -20.98 -5.20
CA GLY A 114 -36.03 -22.05 -5.74
C GLY A 114 -34.57 -21.99 -5.25
N ALA A 115 -33.95 -20.81 -5.30
CA ALA A 115 -32.56 -20.62 -4.87
C ALA A 115 -32.40 -20.85 -3.36
N LEU A 116 -33.37 -20.41 -2.55
CA LEU A 116 -33.39 -20.68 -1.11
C LEU A 116 -33.58 -22.17 -0.81
N LEU A 117 -34.42 -22.90 -1.56
CA LEU A 117 -34.50 -24.37 -1.47
C LEU A 117 -33.17 -25.04 -1.81
N GLY A 118 -32.52 -24.61 -2.89
CA GLY A 118 -31.19 -25.12 -3.28
C GLY A 118 -30.15 -24.91 -2.19
N LEU A 119 -30.12 -23.72 -1.57
CA LEU A 119 -29.26 -23.43 -0.43
C LEU A 119 -29.64 -24.24 0.82
N ALA A 120 -30.93 -24.48 1.09
CA ALA A 120 -31.36 -25.35 2.19
C ALA A 120 -30.82 -26.78 2.02
N CYS A 121 -30.93 -27.36 0.82
CA CYS A 121 -30.32 -28.65 0.49
C CYS A 121 -28.79 -28.62 0.65
N ALA A 122 -28.14 -27.55 0.19
CA ALA A 122 -26.68 -27.43 0.21
C ALA A 122 -26.10 -27.26 1.62
N HIS A 123 -26.77 -26.52 2.50
CA HIS A 123 -26.38 -26.35 3.90
C HIS A 123 -26.68 -27.61 4.73
N LEU A 124 -27.82 -28.27 4.50
CA LEU A 124 -28.16 -29.55 5.14
C LEU A 124 -27.11 -30.63 4.86
N THR A 125 -26.81 -30.87 3.57
CA THR A 125 -25.84 -31.88 3.14
C THR A 125 -24.43 -31.56 3.63
N ARG A 126 -24.01 -30.29 3.57
CA ARG A 126 -22.74 -29.83 4.17
C ARG A 126 -22.67 -30.09 5.67
N GLY A 127 -23.74 -29.84 6.43
CA GLY A 127 -23.79 -30.08 7.88
C GLY A 127 -23.62 -31.56 8.23
N VAL A 128 -24.23 -32.46 7.45
CA VAL A 128 -24.01 -33.91 7.58
C VAL A 128 -22.57 -34.29 7.25
N LEU A 129 -22.03 -33.81 6.13
CA LEU A 129 -20.66 -34.14 5.70
C LEU A 129 -19.60 -33.62 6.68
N ALA A 130 -19.75 -32.40 7.20
CA ALA A 130 -18.85 -31.82 8.19
C ALA A 130 -18.93 -32.56 9.53
N GLY A 131 -20.14 -32.87 10.01
CA GLY A 131 -20.34 -33.62 11.25
C GLY A 131 -19.77 -35.04 11.22
N LEU A 132 -19.80 -35.70 10.04
CA LEU A 132 -19.20 -37.01 9.80
C LEU A 132 -17.68 -36.94 9.45
N GLY A 133 -17.04 -35.77 9.52
CA GLY A 133 -15.63 -35.58 9.20
C GLY A 133 -15.25 -35.70 7.71
N VAL A 134 -16.25 -35.74 6.81
CA VAL A 134 -16.06 -35.92 5.35
C VAL A 134 -15.74 -34.59 4.66
N PHE A 135 -14.65 -33.96 5.09
CA PHE A 135 -14.20 -32.64 4.61
C PHE A 135 -13.82 -32.58 3.12
N SER A 136 -13.56 -33.74 2.50
CA SER A 136 -13.40 -33.85 1.04
C SER A 136 -14.72 -33.63 0.31
N GLY A 137 -15.79 -34.31 0.74
CA GLY A 137 -17.15 -34.14 0.19
C GLY A 137 -17.66 -32.70 0.36
N TYR A 138 -17.46 -32.12 1.55
CA TYR A 138 -17.81 -30.71 1.81
C TYR A 138 -17.10 -29.74 0.83
N GLY A 139 -15.79 -29.91 0.66
CA GLY A 139 -15.00 -29.07 -0.26
C GLY A 139 -15.38 -29.29 -1.72
N ALA A 140 -15.66 -30.53 -2.12
CA ALA A 140 -16.11 -30.88 -3.47
C ALA A 140 -17.48 -30.27 -3.78
N GLN A 141 -18.42 -30.27 -2.83
CA GLN A 141 -19.73 -29.66 -3.01
C GLN A 141 -19.65 -28.14 -3.24
N LEU A 142 -18.84 -27.42 -2.45
CA LEU A 142 -18.61 -25.98 -2.66
C LEU A 142 -17.99 -25.68 -4.03
N ALA A 143 -17.02 -26.48 -4.46
CA ALA A 143 -16.39 -26.32 -5.77
C ALA A 143 -17.39 -26.61 -6.91
N LEU A 144 -18.15 -27.70 -6.80
CA LEU A 144 -19.09 -28.15 -7.82
C LEU A 144 -20.27 -27.19 -8.00
N ASP A 145 -20.87 -26.70 -6.90
CA ASP A 145 -21.92 -25.67 -6.94
C ASP A 145 -21.44 -24.43 -7.72
N ALA A 146 -20.29 -23.88 -7.34
CA ALA A 146 -19.80 -22.66 -7.97
C ALA A 146 -19.35 -22.85 -9.43
N VAL A 147 -18.73 -24.00 -9.76
CA VAL A 147 -18.36 -24.34 -11.14
C VAL A 147 -19.61 -24.57 -12.00
N LEU A 148 -20.65 -25.23 -11.49
CA LEU A 148 -21.94 -25.35 -12.18
C LEU A 148 -22.59 -23.97 -12.38
N ARG A 149 -22.56 -23.09 -11.37
CA ARG A 149 -23.05 -21.72 -11.51
C ARG A 149 -22.34 -20.97 -12.64
N LEU A 150 -21.01 -21.00 -12.66
CA LEU A 150 -20.21 -20.38 -13.71
C LEU A 150 -20.47 -20.99 -15.10
N ALA A 151 -20.50 -22.32 -15.20
CA ALA A 151 -20.64 -23.04 -16.46
C ALA A 151 -22.04 -22.88 -17.08
N LEU A 152 -23.10 -22.97 -16.27
CA LEU A 152 -24.49 -22.77 -16.73
C LEU A 152 -24.74 -21.31 -17.13
N THR A 153 -24.24 -20.34 -16.35
CA THR A 153 -24.24 -18.93 -16.73
C THR A 153 -23.50 -18.71 -18.05
N GLY A 154 -22.30 -19.29 -18.21
CA GLY A 154 -21.53 -19.19 -19.47
C GLY A 154 -22.23 -19.83 -20.67
N ALA A 155 -22.93 -20.96 -20.48
CA ALA A 155 -23.73 -21.59 -21.53
C ALA A 155 -24.92 -20.71 -21.96
N LEU A 156 -25.64 -20.09 -21.00
CA LEU A 156 -26.70 -19.13 -21.29
C LEU A 156 -26.17 -17.91 -22.06
N THR A 157 -25.04 -17.36 -21.65
CA THR A 157 -24.38 -16.24 -22.33
C THR A 157 -23.92 -16.61 -23.75
N ALA A 158 -23.31 -17.78 -23.92
CA ALA A 158 -22.89 -18.26 -25.25
C ALA A 158 -24.07 -18.54 -26.19
N ALA A 159 -25.24 -18.90 -25.65
CA ALA A 159 -26.50 -19.04 -26.39
C ALA A 159 -27.21 -17.69 -26.65
N GLY A 160 -26.62 -16.56 -26.28
CA GLY A 160 -27.22 -15.23 -26.46
C GLY A 160 -28.45 -14.96 -25.58
N ASN A 161 -28.63 -15.71 -24.49
CA ASN A 161 -29.79 -15.55 -23.61
C ASN A 161 -29.66 -14.29 -22.75
N SER A 162 -30.68 -13.42 -22.79
CA SER A 162 -30.77 -12.15 -22.07
C SER A 162 -31.86 -12.12 -20.97
N SER A 163 -32.49 -13.27 -20.66
CA SER A 163 -33.57 -13.34 -19.67
C SER A 163 -33.04 -13.39 -18.23
N PRO A 164 -33.30 -12.40 -17.36
CA PRO A 164 -32.80 -12.42 -15.98
C PRO A 164 -33.29 -13.64 -15.19
N LEU A 165 -34.52 -14.13 -15.48
CA LEU A 165 -35.05 -15.36 -14.91
C LEU A 165 -34.18 -16.60 -15.21
N ALA A 166 -33.65 -16.72 -16.43
CA ALA A 166 -32.81 -17.87 -16.80
C ALA A 166 -31.51 -17.90 -15.96
N TYR A 167 -30.88 -16.75 -15.74
CA TYR A 167 -29.70 -16.64 -14.87
C TYR A 167 -30.08 -16.83 -13.39
N ALA A 168 -31.23 -16.33 -12.94
CA ALA A 168 -31.73 -16.56 -11.58
C ALA A 168 -31.97 -18.05 -11.29
N LEU A 169 -32.48 -18.82 -12.25
CA LEU A 169 -32.66 -20.27 -12.13
C LEU A 169 -31.34 -21.05 -12.03
N VAL A 170 -30.21 -20.51 -12.51
CA VAL A 170 -28.87 -21.11 -12.28
C VAL A 170 -28.54 -21.18 -10.78
N LEU A 171 -28.94 -20.16 -10.01
CA LEU A 171 -28.80 -20.14 -8.54
C LEU A 171 -29.74 -21.12 -7.82
N THR A 172 -30.72 -21.69 -8.52
CA THR A 172 -31.52 -22.84 -8.04
C THR A 172 -30.86 -24.17 -8.43
N ALA A 173 -30.56 -24.36 -9.71
CA ALA A 173 -30.12 -25.64 -10.25
C ALA A 173 -28.76 -26.10 -9.70
N ALA A 174 -27.77 -25.20 -9.67
CA ALA A 174 -26.41 -25.55 -9.29
C ALA A 174 -26.25 -26.08 -7.84
N PRO A 175 -26.79 -25.42 -6.79
CA PRO A 175 -26.67 -25.95 -5.43
C PRO A 175 -27.47 -27.25 -5.23
N VAL A 176 -28.59 -27.45 -5.95
CA VAL A 176 -29.32 -28.72 -5.95
C VAL A 176 -28.47 -29.85 -6.56
N LEU A 177 -27.96 -29.65 -7.77
CA LEU A 177 -27.11 -30.62 -8.47
C LEU A 177 -25.84 -30.96 -7.67
N ALA A 178 -25.19 -29.96 -7.08
CA ALA A 178 -24.02 -30.17 -6.24
C ALA A 178 -24.35 -30.96 -4.96
N SER A 179 -25.52 -30.72 -4.37
CA SER A 179 -26.00 -31.49 -3.21
C SER A 179 -26.30 -32.95 -3.58
N LEU A 180 -26.97 -33.18 -4.71
CA LEU A 180 -27.28 -34.52 -5.22
C LEU A 180 -26.00 -35.33 -5.51
N ALA A 181 -24.96 -34.70 -6.05
CA ALA A 181 -23.68 -35.36 -6.33
C ALA A 181 -22.97 -35.91 -5.07
N VAL A 182 -23.12 -35.24 -3.92
CA VAL A 182 -22.49 -35.69 -2.65
C VAL A 182 -23.44 -36.45 -1.72
N LEU A 183 -24.74 -36.41 -1.97
CA LEU A 183 -25.77 -37.06 -1.15
C LEU A 183 -25.53 -38.58 -0.95
N PRO A 184 -25.14 -39.39 -1.95
CA PRO A 184 -24.82 -40.81 -1.73
C PRO A 184 -23.70 -41.02 -0.70
N THR A 185 -22.71 -40.13 -0.67
CA THR A 185 -21.60 -40.19 0.30
C THR A 185 -22.08 -39.86 1.71
N ALA A 186 -22.93 -38.85 1.86
CA ALA A 186 -23.53 -38.48 3.15
C ALA A 186 -24.43 -39.61 3.69
N LEU A 187 -25.27 -40.22 2.84
CA LEU A 187 -26.19 -41.30 3.23
C LEU A 187 -25.45 -42.59 3.62
N ARG A 188 -24.46 -43.04 2.82
CA ARG A 188 -23.67 -44.26 3.12
C ARG A 188 -22.83 -44.17 4.39
N ARG A 189 -22.53 -42.95 4.87
CA ARG A 189 -21.73 -42.70 6.09
C ARG A 189 -22.58 -42.48 7.35
N ALA A 190 -23.89 -42.32 7.21
CA ALA A 190 -24.81 -42.19 8.35
C ALA A 190 -25.18 -43.59 8.89
N THR A 191 -25.07 -43.79 10.21
CA THR A 191 -25.24 -45.10 10.84
C THR A 191 -26.56 -45.20 11.65
N PRO A 192 -27.25 -46.35 11.66
CA PRO A 192 -28.42 -46.56 12.52
C PRO A 192 -28.10 -46.36 14.01
N GLY A 193 -29.06 -45.83 14.78
CA GLY A 193 -28.85 -45.53 16.20
C GLY A 193 -30.13 -45.09 16.93
N PRO A 194 -30.02 -44.61 18.18
CA PRO A 194 -31.18 -44.19 18.98
C PRO A 194 -31.78 -42.86 18.50
N ARG A 195 -33.06 -42.63 18.84
CA ARG A 195 -33.77 -41.36 18.52
C ARG A 195 -33.05 -40.15 19.13
N PRO A 196 -33.18 -38.93 18.56
CA PRO A 196 -32.57 -37.74 19.13
C PRO A 196 -33.27 -37.24 20.38
N LEU A 197 -32.51 -36.87 21.40
CA LEU A 197 -33.02 -36.30 22.64
C LEU A 197 -33.67 -34.92 22.39
N PRO A 198 -34.63 -34.48 23.23
CA PRO A 198 -35.08 -33.09 23.21
C PRO A 198 -33.89 -32.13 23.36
N GLY A 199 -33.84 -31.07 22.54
CA GLY A 199 -32.76 -30.07 22.56
C GLY A 199 -31.43 -30.47 21.89
N GLU A 200 -31.20 -31.74 21.54
CA GLU A 200 -29.93 -32.22 20.94
C GLU A 200 -29.57 -31.47 19.64
N ILE A 201 -30.59 -31.16 18.83
CA ILE A 201 -30.58 -30.11 17.80
C ILE A 201 -31.58 -29.03 18.25
N GLY A 202 -31.16 -27.77 18.21
CA GLY A 202 -32.06 -26.62 18.36
C GLY A 202 -31.81 -25.75 19.59
N ALA A 203 -31.07 -26.23 20.60
CA ALA A 203 -30.74 -25.48 21.82
C ALA A 203 -29.80 -24.28 21.54
N GLY A 204 -30.38 -23.18 21.05
CA GLY A 204 -29.68 -21.97 20.63
C GLY A 204 -29.79 -21.64 19.13
N ALA A 205 -30.44 -22.51 18.33
CA ALA A 205 -30.56 -22.32 16.87
C ALA A 205 -31.27 -20.99 16.52
N GLY A 206 -32.34 -20.61 17.24
CA GLY A 206 -33.05 -19.35 16.99
C GLY A 206 -32.16 -18.11 17.17
N ALA A 207 -31.32 -18.06 18.21
CA ALA A 207 -30.39 -16.95 18.42
C ALA A 207 -29.28 -16.90 17.37
N LEU A 208 -28.82 -18.07 16.89
CA LEU A 208 -27.87 -18.15 15.78
C LEU A 208 -28.50 -17.72 14.46
N ILE A 209 -29.76 -18.08 14.19
CA ILE A 209 -30.52 -17.63 13.02
C ILE A 209 -30.70 -16.12 13.03
N ILE A 210 -31.16 -15.53 14.14
CA ILE A 210 -31.29 -14.07 14.28
C ILE A 210 -29.93 -13.39 14.06
N SER A 211 -28.88 -13.80 14.80
CA SER A 211 -27.56 -13.17 14.66
C SER A 211 -26.98 -13.31 13.25
N THR A 212 -27.20 -14.45 12.58
CA THR A 212 -26.66 -14.69 11.23
C THR A 212 -27.45 -13.94 10.18
N LEU A 213 -28.79 -13.91 10.24
CA LEU A 213 -29.63 -13.07 9.39
C LEU A 213 -29.21 -11.60 9.46
N LEU A 214 -29.10 -11.03 10.67
CA LEU A 214 -28.69 -9.64 10.85
C LEU A 214 -27.27 -9.40 10.28
N THR A 215 -26.34 -10.35 10.47
CA THR A 215 -24.98 -10.28 9.88
C THR A 215 -25.01 -10.30 8.34
N GLN A 216 -25.82 -11.17 7.72
CA GLN A 216 -25.83 -11.34 6.27
C GLN A 216 -26.65 -10.25 5.56
N VAL A 217 -27.74 -9.77 6.17
CA VAL A 217 -28.44 -8.55 5.74
C VAL A 217 -27.49 -7.35 5.84
N ALA A 218 -26.77 -7.20 6.96
CA ALA A 218 -25.78 -6.14 7.11
C ALA A 218 -24.63 -6.23 6.10
N ALA A 219 -24.32 -7.42 5.59
CA ALA A 219 -23.44 -7.54 4.44
C ALA A 219 -24.09 -6.88 3.21
N ASN A 220 -25.19 -7.41 2.67
CA ASN A 220 -25.70 -6.90 1.37
C ASN A 220 -26.60 -5.66 1.46
N ALA A 221 -26.62 -5.00 2.62
CA ALA A 221 -27.43 -3.81 2.87
C ALA A 221 -27.27 -2.69 1.82
N PRO A 222 -26.07 -2.29 1.35
CA PRO A 222 -25.96 -1.21 0.36
C PRO A 222 -26.80 -1.43 -0.91
N VAL A 223 -26.79 -2.65 -1.45
CA VAL A 223 -27.55 -3.04 -2.65
C VAL A 223 -29.06 -2.98 -2.40
N ILE A 224 -29.50 -3.47 -1.25
CA ILE A 224 -30.92 -3.53 -0.87
C ILE A 224 -31.44 -2.12 -0.54
N THR A 225 -30.70 -1.34 0.23
CA THR A 225 -31.04 0.03 0.63
C THR A 225 -31.16 0.95 -0.57
N VAL A 226 -30.20 0.95 -1.50
CA VAL A 226 -30.31 1.79 -2.71
C VAL A 226 -31.49 1.38 -3.60
N ARG A 227 -31.76 0.07 -3.76
CA ARG A 227 -32.92 -0.37 -4.54
C ARG A 227 -34.26 0.13 -3.95
N LEU A 228 -34.36 0.22 -2.62
CA LEU A 228 -35.57 0.67 -1.93
C LEU A 228 -35.69 2.21 -1.89
N LEU A 229 -34.58 2.95 -1.82
CA LEU A 229 -34.59 4.41 -1.70
C LEU A 229 -34.52 5.15 -3.05
N ALA A 230 -33.89 4.56 -4.06
CA ALA A 230 -33.79 5.10 -5.42
C ALA A 230 -34.21 4.04 -6.45
N PRO A 231 -35.50 3.65 -6.48
CA PRO A 231 -36.00 2.60 -7.38
C PRO A 231 -35.86 2.96 -8.87
N ASP A 232 -35.80 4.26 -9.18
CA ASP A 232 -35.53 4.85 -10.49
C ASP A 232 -34.06 4.70 -10.93
N ARG A 233 -33.12 4.51 -9.99
CA ARG A 233 -31.67 4.39 -10.25
C ARG A 233 -31.18 2.95 -10.13
N ALA A 234 -31.86 2.02 -10.81
CA ALA A 234 -31.58 0.59 -10.76
C ALA A 234 -30.08 0.24 -10.97
N ALA A 235 -29.40 0.94 -11.89
CA ALA A 235 -27.99 0.75 -12.23
C ALA A 235 -27.03 0.93 -11.04
N LEU A 236 -27.41 1.69 -10.00
CA LEU A 236 -26.63 1.79 -8.77
C LEU A 236 -26.60 0.47 -7.99
N ALA A 237 -27.66 -0.34 -8.04
CA ALA A 237 -27.72 -1.60 -7.30
C ALA A 237 -26.73 -2.65 -7.84
N SER A 238 -26.58 -2.75 -9.17
CA SER A 238 -25.56 -3.62 -9.77
C SER A 238 -24.15 -3.07 -9.58
N ALA A 239 -23.94 -1.76 -9.82
CA ALA A 239 -22.65 -1.11 -9.59
C ALA A 239 -22.17 -1.30 -8.13
N LEU A 240 -23.07 -1.13 -7.15
CA LEU A 240 -22.82 -1.42 -5.73
C LEU A 240 -22.55 -2.90 -5.48
N LEU A 241 -23.33 -3.84 -6.04
CA LEU A 241 -23.07 -5.27 -5.83
C LEU A 241 -21.65 -5.62 -6.28
N TYR A 242 -21.26 -5.22 -7.48
CA TYR A 242 -19.93 -5.50 -8.04
C TYR A 242 -18.82 -4.83 -7.21
N GLY A 243 -19.00 -3.58 -6.77
CA GLY A 243 -18.05 -2.87 -5.91
C GLY A 243 -17.92 -3.51 -4.52
N LEU A 244 -19.05 -3.86 -3.91
CA LEU A 244 -19.17 -4.55 -2.63
C LEU A 244 -18.50 -5.94 -2.67
N VAL A 245 -18.63 -6.64 -3.80
CA VAL A 245 -17.92 -7.89 -4.07
C VAL A 245 -16.41 -7.63 -4.13
N LEU A 246 -15.92 -6.65 -4.91
CA LEU A 246 -14.49 -6.31 -5.00
C LEU A 246 -13.85 -5.97 -3.65
N VAL A 247 -14.48 -5.14 -2.82
CA VAL A 247 -13.91 -4.77 -1.50
C VAL A 247 -13.87 -5.95 -0.52
N ARG A 248 -14.65 -7.02 -0.77
CA ARG A 248 -14.75 -8.22 0.08
C ARG A 248 -13.73 -9.31 -0.20
N ILE A 249 -12.82 -9.17 -1.16
CA ILE A 249 -11.78 -10.20 -1.42
C ILE A 249 -11.03 -10.64 -0.13
N PRO A 250 -10.66 -9.75 0.82
CA PRO A 250 -10.06 -10.15 2.10
C PRO A 250 -10.95 -11.02 3.00
N GLN A 251 -12.28 -11.00 2.82
CA GLN A 251 -13.22 -11.82 3.59
C GLN A 251 -12.98 -13.32 3.38
N PHE A 252 -12.55 -13.75 2.19
CA PHE A 252 -12.23 -15.15 1.93
C PHE A 252 -10.98 -15.62 2.67
N LEU A 253 -10.01 -14.74 2.91
CA LEU A 253 -8.86 -15.04 3.76
C LEU A 253 -9.31 -15.25 5.22
N VAL A 254 -10.18 -14.37 5.73
CA VAL A 254 -10.74 -14.51 7.08
C VAL A 254 -11.56 -15.79 7.21
N ALA A 255 -12.48 -16.06 6.27
CA ALA A 255 -13.31 -17.27 6.25
C ALA A 255 -12.46 -18.56 6.22
N SER A 256 -11.37 -18.57 5.44
CA SER A 256 -10.43 -19.70 5.39
C SER A 256 -9.69 -19.93 6.72
N LEU A 257 -9.51 -18.88 7.52
CA LEU A 257 -8.84 -18.93 8.83
C LEU A 257 -9.80 -19.17 9.99
N GLN A 258 -11.10 -18.87 9.86
CA GLN A 258 -12.10 -18.87 10.95
C GLN A 258 -12.09 -20.16 11.78
N ALA A 259 -12.12 -21.34 11.15
CA ALA A 259 -12.11 -22.61 11.88
C ALA A 259 -10.85 -22.79 12.73
N SER A 260 -9.67 -22.45 12.18
CA SER A 260 -8.40 -22.53 12.91
C SER A 260 -8.28 -21.49 14.03
N LEU A 261 -8.88 -20.31 13.84
CA LEU A 261 -8.92 -19.24 14.82
C LEU A 261 -9.82 -19.64 16.01
N LEU A 262 -11.03 -20.13 15.72
CA LEU A 262 -11.99 -20.57 16.72
C LEU A 262 -11.38 -21.67 17.61
N VAL A 263 -10.78 -22.71 17.03
CA VAL A 263 -10.11 -23.78 17.80
C VAL A 263 -9.02 -23.21 18.71
N ARG A 264 -8.16 -22.32 18.22
CA ARG A 264 -7.09 -21.72 19.04
C ARG A 264 -7.61 -20.85 20.19
N LEU A 265 -8.67 -20.07 19.94
CA LEU A 265 -9.29 -19.21 20.96
C LEU A 265 -10.05 -20.04 22.00
N THR A 266 -10.84 -21.02 21.58
CA THR A 266 -11.54 -21.94 22.48
C THR A 266 -10.55 -22.71 23.35
N HIS A 267 -9.46 -23.24 22.78
CA HIS A 267 -8.44 -23.97 23.53
C HIS A 267 -7.68 -23.10 24.55
N ALA A 268 -7.39 -21.83 24.21
CA ALA A 268 -6.81 -20.89 25.17
C ALA A 268 -7.81 -20.53 26.30
N HIS A 269 -9.09 -20.38 25.96
CA HIS A 269 -10.15 -20.12 26.92
C HIS A 269 -10.36 -21.31 27.88
N THR A 270 -10.45 -22.54 27.37
CA THR A 270 -10.62 -23.76 28.20
C THR A 270 -9.42 -24.03 29.10
N ARG A 271 -8.20 -23.64 28.69
CA ARG A 271 -6.99 -23.73 29.53
C ARG A 271 -6.83 -22.57 30.52
N ARG A 272 -7.78 -21.63 30.57
CA ARG A 272 -7.70 -20.39 31.37
C ARG A 272 -6.40 -19.60 31.11
N ASP A 273 -5.99 -19.50 29.84
CA ASP A 273 -4.82 -18.73 29.39
C ASP A 273 -5.25 -17.38 28.77
N PRO A 274 -5.46 -16.32 29.58
CA PRO A 274 -5.88 -15.02 29.07
C PRO A 274 -4.78 -14.35 28.24
N ALA A 275 -3.51 -14.61 28.52
CA ALA A 275 -2.38 -14.04 27.79
C ALA A 275 -2.28 -14.62 26.37
N GLY A 276 -2.43 -15.94 26.23
CA GLY A 276 -2.51 -16.64 24.95
C GLY A 276 -3.76 -16.26 24.15
N PHE A 277 -4.92 -16.16 24.80
CA PHE A 277 -6.16 -15.68 24.17
C PHE A 277 -5.98 -14.26 23.62
N ARG A 278 -5.54 -13.31 24.46
CA ARG A 278 -5.28 -11.92 24.09
C ARG A 278 -4.26 -11.82 22.96
N ARG A 279 -3.16 -12.58 23.03
CA ARG A 279 -2.12 -12.59 21.99
C ARG A 279 -2.63 -13.16 20.66
N ALA A 280 -3.42 -14.23 20.70
CA ALA A 280 -4.04 -14.80 19.51
C ALA A 280 -5.03 -13.83 18.86
N LEU A 281 -5.91 -13.21 19.66
CA LEU A 281 -6.90 -12.24 19.20
C LEU A 281 -6.24 -10.98 18.61
N LEU A 282 -5.31 -10.34 19.32
CA LEU A 282 -4.60 -9.15 18.84
C LEU A 282 -3.77 -9.45 17.58
N THR A 283 -3.19 -10.64 17.46
CA THR A 283 -2.47 -11.04 16.23
C THR A 283 -3.42 -11.13 15.04
N CYS A 284 -4.64 -11.65 15.24
CA CYS A 284 -5.62 -11.78 14.16
C CYS A 284 -6.27 -10.44 13.80
N VAL A 285 -6.58 -9.60 14.80
CA VAL A 285 -7.02 -8.21 14.59
C VAL A 285 -5.97 -7.45 13.78
N ALA A 286 -4.70 -7.43 14.22
CA ALA A 286 -3.62 -6.74 13.51
C ALA A 286 -3.38 -7.26 12.08
N LEU A 287 -3.51 -8.58 11.86
CA LEU A 287 -3.40 -9.18 10.53
C LEU A 287 -4.58 -8.79 9.64
N VAL A 288 -5.81 -8.83 10.15
CA VAL A 288 -7.00 -8.43 9.38
C VAL A 288 -7.01 -6.94 9.09
N THR A 289 -6.69 -6.07 10.06
CA THR A 289 -6.51 -4.63 9.79
C THR A 289 -5.42 -4.40 8.74
N GLY A 290 -4.25 -5.04 8.87
CA GLY A 290 -3.16 -4.86 7.91
C GLY A 290 -3.52 -5.29 6.48
N VAL A 291 -4.19 -6.43 6.31
CA VAL A 291 -4.66 -6.90 5.00
C VAL A 291 -5.79 -6.02 4.46
N ALA A 292 -6.77 -5.67 5.30
CA ALA A 292 -7.92 -4.87 4.90
C ALA A 292 -7.53 -3.43 4.54
N SER A 293 -6.64 -2.78 5.28
CA SER A 293 -6.11 -1.46 4.91
C SER A 293 -5.28 -1.50 3.63
N GLY A 294 -4.49 -2.56 3.40
CA GLY A 294 -3.78 -2.75 2.13
C GLY A 294 -4.72 -3.00 0.95
N TRP A 295 -5.82 -3.71 1.18
CA TRP A 295 -6.85 -3.95 0.17
C TRP A 295 -7.71 -2.71 -0.11
N MET A 296 -8.08 -1.95 0.93
CA MET A 296 -8.76 -0.65 0.82
C MET A 296 -7.95 0.32 -0.05
N LEU A 297 -6.62 0.35 0.10
CA LEU A 297 -5.75 1.11 -0.79
C LEU A 297 -5.84 0.62 -2.25
N LEU A 298 -5.85 -0.69 -2.49
CA LEU A 298 -5.99 -1.24 -3.83
C LEU A 298 -7.35 -0.91 -4.45
N CYS A 299 -8.43 -0.99 -3.67
CA CYS A 299 -9.77 -0.60 -4.08
C CYS A 299 -9.92 0.91 -4.31
N ALA A 300 -9.25 1.76 -3.53
CA ALA A 300 -9.21 3.20 -3.80
C ALA A 300 -8.53 3.51 -5.15
N LEU A 301 -7.41 2.82 -5.45
CA LEU A 301 -6.63 3.08 -6.67
C LEU A 301 -7.23 2.43 -7.92
N LEU A 302 -7.83 1.24 -7.80
CA LEU A 302 -8.24 0.40 -8.93
C LEU A 302 -9.72 0.00 -8.90
N GLY A 303 -10.48 0.33 -7.86
CA GLY A 303 -11.87 -0.10 -7.67
C GLY A 303 -12.81 0.35 -8.80
N PRO A 304 -12.93 1.67 -9.07
CA PRO A 304 -13.77 2.18 -10.15
C PRO A 304 -13.41 1.57 -11.51
N MET A 305 -12.11 1.47 -11.78
CA MET A 305 -11.56 0.81 -12.97
C MET A 305 -11.97 -0.67 -13.05
N ALA A 306 -11.78 -1.43 -11.97
CA ALA A 306 -12.07 -2.85 -11.91
C ALA A 306 -13.57 -3.14 -12.01
N ASN A 307 -14.42 -2.26 -11.48
CA ASN A 307 -15.87 -2.42 -11.57
C ASN A 307 -16.33 -2.44 -13.03
N VAL A 308 -15.91 -1.42 -13.79
CA VAL A 308 -16.19 -1.29 -15.22
C VAL A 308 -15.49 -2.40 -16.02
N ALA A 309 -14.18 -2.61 -15.79
CA ALA A 309 -13.37 -3.50 -16.61
C ALA A 309 -13.70 -5.00 -16.42
N LEU A 310 -14.09 -5.42 -15.22
CA LEU A 310 -14.41 -6.83 -14.92
C LEU A 310 -15.89 -7.14 -15.13
N PHE A 311 -16.80 -6.30 -14.63
CA PHE A 311 -18.24 -6.59 -14.58
C PHE A 311 -19.06 -5.83 -15.64
N ALA A 312 -18.43 -4.98 -16.46
CA ALA A 312 -19.12 -4.05 -17.37
C ALA A 312 -20.12 -3.12 -16.65
N ALA A 313 -19.89 -2.85 -15.37
CA ALA A 313 -20.68 -1.93 -14.56
C ALA A 313 -20.67 -0.51 -15.16
N GLU A 314 -21.76 0.23 -14.97
CA GLU A 314 -21.73 1.67 -15.19
C GLU A 314 -20.72 2.34 -14.24
N PRO A 315 -19.98 3.37 -14.68
CA PRO A 315 -19.01 4.08 -13.85
C PRO A 315 -19.69 5.09 -12.92
N LEU A 316 -20.67 4.63 -12.14
CA LEU A 316 -21.42 5.43 -11.18
C LEU A 316 -20.71 5.52 -9.82
N LEU A 317 -19.78 4.61 -9.53
CA LEU A 317 -19.00 4.60 -8.29
C LEU A 317 -17.60 5.17 -8.50
N ASP A 318 -17.22 6.12 -7.66
CA ASP A 318 -15.94 6.83 -7.69
C ASP A 318 -14.94 6.29 -6.63
N THR A 319 -13.81 6.98 -6.46
CA THR A 319 -12.76 6.56 -5.52
C THR A 319 -13.18 6.67 -4.05
N ALA A 320 -14.00 7.66 -3.68
CA ALA A 320 -14.52 7.85 -2.33
C ALA A 320 -15.48 6.71 -1.95
N ASP A 321 -16.36 6.32 -2.87
CA ASP A 321 -17.32 5.24 -2.69
C ASP A 321 -16.59 3.91 -2.38
N PHE A 322 -15.59 3.56 -3.21
CA PHE A 322 -14.74 2.40 -2.97
C PHE A 322 -13.94 2.47 -1.66
N VAL A 323 -13.54 3.66 -1.21
CA VAL A 323 -12.91 3.85 0.11
C VAL A 323 -13.92 3.62 1.24
N LEU A 324 -15.14 4.14 1.13
CA LEU A 324 -16.18 4.02 2.16
C LEU A 324 -16.69 2.57 2.27
N LEU A 325 -16.96 1.91 1.14
CA LEU A 325 -17.29 0.48 1.07
C LEU A 325 -16.16 -0.40 1.63
N ALA A 326 -14.89 -0.10 1.34
CA ALA A 326 -13.77 -0.86 1.88
C ALA A 326 -13.51 -0.57 3.37
N LEU A 327 -13.79 0.64 3.85
CA LEU A 327 -13.77 1.00 5.27
C LEU A 327 -14.87 0.25 6.05
N GLY A 328 -16.09 0.18 5.49
CA GLY A 328 -17.17 -0.62 6.05
C GLY A 328 -16.87 -2.12 6.03
N SER A 329 -16.32 -2.64 4.92
CA SER A 329 -15.85 -4.02 4.85
C SER A 329 -14.74 -4.31 5.89
N THR A 330 -13.83 -3.37 6.12
CA THR A 330 -12.80 -3.49 7.17
C THR A 330 -13.43 -3.64 8.57
N GLY A 331 -14.40 -2.79 8.91
CA GLY A 331 -15.19 -2.92 10.14
C GLY A 331 -15.88 -4.28 10.21
N PHE A 332 -16.55 -4.70 9.12
CA PHE A 332 -17.29 -5.96 9.07
C PHE A 332 -16.39 -7.17 9.33
N LEU A 333 -15.17 -7.19 8.78
CA LEU A 333 -14.18 -8.24 9.04
C LEU A 333 -13.68 -8.25 10.49
N LEU A 334 -13.50 -7.09 11.11
CA LEU A 334 -13.13 -6.99 12.52
C LEU A 334 -14.26 -7.46 13.43
N ALA A 335 -15.52 -7.10 13.13
CA ALA A 335 -16.69 -7.64 13.80
C ALA A 335 -16.77 -9.17 13.67
N LEU A 336 -16.51 -9.75 12.49
CA LEU A 336 -16.45 -11.21 12.34
C LEU A 336 -15.34 -11.85 13.19
N VAL A 337 -14.14 -11.26 13.28
CA VAL A 337 -13.03 -11.80 14.11
C VAL A 337 -13.36 -11.72 15.60
N LEU A 338 -13.79 -10.55 16.08
CA LEU A 338 -14.18 -10.34 17.48
C LEU A 338 -15.40 -11.19 17.86
N GLY A 339 -16.33 -11.37 16.92
CA GLY A 339 -17.52 -12.20 17.08
C GLY A 339 -17.18 -13.68 17.24
N ASN A 340 -16.24 -14.21 16.45
CA ASN A 340 -15.72 -15.57 16.64
C ASN A 340 -15.03 -15.73 18.01
N ALA A 341 -14.31 -14.69 18.48
CA ALA A 341 -13.74 -14.69 19.82
C ALA A 341 -14.83 -14.63 20.92
N ALA A 342 -15.93 -13.91 20.70
CA ALA A 342 -17.04 -13.82 21.65
C ALA A 342 -17.76 -15.17 21.79
N VAL A 343 -17.95 -15.89 20.67
CA VAL A 343 -18.45 -17.28 20.66
C VAL A 343 -17.48 -18.22 21.40
N ALA A 344 -16.17 -18.12 21.14
CA ALA A 344 -15.14 -18.92 21.82
C ALA A 344 -15.11 -18.72 23.35
N ALA A 345 -15.44 -17.50 23.81
CA ALA A 345 -15.52 -17.12 25.22
C ALA A 345 -16.92 -17.32 25.84
N GLY A 346 -17.86 -17.97 25.13
CA GLY A 346 -19.23 -18.24 25.61
C GLY A 346 -20.19 -17.03 25.57
N ARG A 347 -19.76 -15.87 25.09
CA ARG A 347 -20.47 -14.57 25.18
C ARG A 347 -21.44 -14.35 24.02
N ARG A 348 -22.30 -15.33 23.75
CA ARG A 348 -23.22 -15.34 22.59
C ARG A 348 -24.13 -14.11 22.51
N GLY A 349 -24.57 -13.57 23.66
CA GLY A 349 -25.37 -12.34 23.71
C GLY A 349 -24.68 -11.09 23.15
N ALA A 350 -23.34 -11.01 23.20
CA ALA A 350 -22.60 -9.87 22.65
C ALA A 350 -22.65 -9.81 21.11
N GLN A 351 -22.73 -10.97 20.44
CA GLN A 351 -22.95 -11.05 18.99
C GLN A 351 -24.35 -10.54 18.62
N VAL A 352 -25.39 -11.03 19.31
CA VAL A 352 -26.77 -10.59 19.07
C VAL A 352 -26.88 -9.08 19.27
N LEU A 353 -26.37 -8.54 20.38
CA LEU A 353 -26.40 -7.10 20.66
C LEU A 353 -25.67 -6.28 19.58
N ALA A 354 -24.49 -6.73 19.14
CA ALA A 354 -23.70 -6.03 18.13
C ALA A 354 -24.41 -5.96 16.77
N TRP A 355 -24.98 -7.07 16.29
CA TRP A 355 -25.67 -7.09 14.99
C TRP A 355 -27.06 -6.47 15.04
N SER A 356 -27.76 -6.52 16.18
CA SER A 356 -28.99 -5.73 16.38
C SER A 356 -28.70 -4.23 16.32
N TRP A 357 -27.68 -3.75 17.03
CA TRP A 357 -27.33 -2.32 17.02
C TRP A 357 -26.84 -1.84 15.65
N ALA A 358 -26.05 -2.66 14.95
CA ALA A 358 -25.68 -2.42 13.56
C ALA A 358 -26.91 -2.32 12.64
N SER A 359 -27.91 -3.20 12.83
CA SER A 359 -29.14 -3.19 12.03
C SER A 359 -30.00 -1.95 12.30
N CYS A 360 -30.05 -1.45 13.53
CA CYS A 360 -30.69 -0.16 13.82
C CYS A 360 -30.04 0.99 13.05
N LEU A 361 -28.70 1.02 12.96
CA LEU A 361 -27.97 2.05 12.19
C LEU A 361 -28.18 1.91 10.67
N LEU A 362 -28.27 0.67 10.16
CA LEU A 362 -28.59 0.41 8.74
C LEU A 362 -29.96 0.94 8.32
N LEU A 363 -30.94 0.91 9.23
CA LEU A 363 -32.29 1.42 8.98
C LEU A 363 -32.39 2.92 9.22
N ALA A 364 -31.71 3.46 10.23
CA ALA A 364 -31.82 4.85 10.62
C ALA A 364 -31.00 5.81 9.74
N LEU A 365 -29.74 5.49 9.45
CA LEU A 365 -28.82 6.43 8.80
C LEU A 365 -29.22 6.87 7.38
N PRO A 366 -29.77 6.00 6.51
CA PRO A 366 -30.22 6.42 5.18
C PRO A 366 -31.39 7.42 5.21
N ALA A 367 -32.14 7.53 6.31
CA ALA A 367 -33.25 8.48 6.44
C ALA A 367 -32.82 9.92 6.75
N PHE A 368 -31.52 10.18 6.96
CA PHE A 368 -30.97 11.51 7.26
C PHE A 368 -30.31 12.19 6.05
N THR A 369 -30.50 11.67 4.83
CA THR A 369 -29.88 12.20 3.61
C THR A 369 -30.76 11.92 2.39
N ASP A 370 -30.81 12.89 1.47
CA ASP A 370 -31.49 12.75 0.18
C ASP A 370 -30.64 11.98 -0.86
N ASP A 371 -29.36 11.73 -0.56
CA ASP A 371 -28.47 10.91 -1.40
C ASP A 371 -28.54 9.44 -0.97
N ALA A 372 -29.35 8.66 -1.68
CA ALA A 372 -29.53 7.24 -1.43
C ALA A 372 -28.22 6.43 -1.51
N LEU A 373 -27.28 6.80 -2.39
CA LEU A 373 -25.99 6.10 -2.53
C LEU A 373 -25.14 6.36 -1.28
N TRP A 374 -24.88 7.64 -0.99
CA TRP A 374 -24.06 8.03 0.15
C TRP A 374 -24.66 7.54 1.48
N GLY A 375 -25.98 7.63 1.64
CA GLY A 375 -26.71 7.12 2.79
C GLY A 375 -26.55 5.61 2.98
N ALA A 376 -26.65 4.82 1.92
CA ALA A 376 -26.49 3.37 1.97
C ALA A 376 -25.05 2.93 2.33
N GLU A 377 -24.05 3.60 1.76
CA GLU A 377 -22.63 3.31 2.03
C GLU A 377 -22.20 3.74 3.43
N LEU A 378 -22.60 4.94 3.86
CA LEU A 378 -22.34 5.43 5.21
C LEU A 378 -23.03 4.55 6.26
N ALA A 379 -24.28 4.15 6.01
CA ALA A 379 -25.02 3.26 6.90
C ALA A 379 -24.29 1.92 7.07
N PHE A 380 -23.83 1.30 5.97
CA PHE A 380 -23.02 0.08 6.03
C PHE A 380 -21.72 0.26 6.81
N ALA A 381 -20.98 1.35 6.54
CA ALA A 381 -19.74 1.62 7.25
C ALA A 381 -19.95 1.84 8.75
N ALA A 382 -20.89 2.70 9.13
CA ALA A 382 -21.22 3.00 10.51
C ALA A 382 -21.73 1.77 11.26
N ALA A 383 -22.63 0.99 10.66
CA ALA A 383 -23.15 -0.26 11.24
C ALA A 383 -22.04 -1.29 11.50
N ALA A 384 -21.15 -1.50 10.53
CA ALA A 384 -20.04 -2.44 10.65
C ALA A 384 -19.02 -2.03 11.73
N TRP A 385 -18.73 -0.73 11.85
CA TRP A 385 -17.88 -0.19 12.92
C TRP A 385 -18.58 -0.17 14.29
N ALA A 386 -19.90 0.00 14.34
CA ALA A 386 -20.68 -0.11 15.58
C ALA A 386 -20.72 -1.56 16.10
N ALA A 387 -20.92 -2.56 15.24
CA ALA A 387 -20.79 -3.97 15.62
C ALA A 387 -19.38 -4.28 16.15
N THR A 388 -18.35 -3.78 15.45
CA THR A 388 -16.94 -3.89 15.89
C THR A 388 -16.75 -3.29 17.27
N LEU A 389 -17.28 -2.09 17.51
CA LEU A 389 -17.19 -1.40 18.79
C LEU A 389 -17.90 -2.19 19.89
N VAL A 390 -19.16 -2.59 19.73
CA VAL A 390 -19.91 -3.37 20.73
C VAL A 390 -19.17 -4.68 21.09
N LEU A 391 -18.64 -5.39 20.10
CA LEU A 391 -17.85 -6.60 20.34
C LEU A 391 -16.54 -6.30 21.07
N LEU A 392 -15.81 -5.24 20.70
CA LEU A 392 -14.58 -4.80 21.37
C LEU A 392 -14.84 -4.34 22.82
N LEU A 393 -15.94 -3.61 23.05
CA LEU A 393 -16.41 -3.18 24.37
C LEU A 393 -16.64 -4.38 25.28
N SER A 394 -17.20 -5.48 24.76
CA SER A 394 -17.38 -6.70 25.54
C SER A 394 -16.04 -7.20 26.11
N PHE A 395 -14.94 -7.10 25.38
CA PHE A 395 -13.60 -7.56 25.79
C PHE A 395 -12.83 -6.58 26.68
N ARG A 396 -13.40 -5.43 27.09
CA ARG A 396 -12.69 -4.43 27.94
C ARG A 396 -12.07 -5.03 29.21
N SER A 397 -12.79 -5.91 29.92
CA SER A 397 -12.30 -6.58 31.13
C SER A 397 -11.15 -7.57 30.90
N LEU A 398 -10.88 -7.97 29.66
CA LEU A 398 -9.76 -8.85 29.27
C LEU A 398 -8.61 -8.07 28.60
N LEU A 399 -8.81 -6.78 28.32
CA LEU A 399 -7.86 -5.91 27.61
C LEU A 399 -7.27 -4.81 28.51
N GLY A 400 -7.96 -4.40 29.57
CA GLY A 400 -7.34 -3.73 30.71
C GLY A 400 -6.38 -4.67 31.44
N SER A 401 -5.29 -4.15 32.00
CA SER A 401 -4.36 -4.91 32.84
C SER A 401 -4.27 -4.27 34.22
N ASP A 402 -4.30 -5.12 35.25
CA ASP A 402 -3.83 -4.94 36.62
C ASP A 402 -4.57 -3.96 37.56
N ALA A 403 -5.56 -4.50 38.30
CA ALA A 403 -5.71 -4.29 39.75
C ALA A 403 -6.72 -5.27 40.42
N GLN A 404 -6.42 -5.67 41.67
CA GLN A 404 -7.30 -6.19 42.74
C GLN A 404 -7.85 -7.64 42.78
N GLU A 405 -8.18 -8.35 41.69
CA GLU A 405 -8.96 -9.61 41.83
C GLU A 405 -8.15 -10.91 42.10
N PHE A 406 -6.91 -10.82 42.60
CA PHE A 406 -6.04 -11.98 42.89
C PHE A 406 -5.59 -12.11 44.36
N SER A 407 -6.31 -11.50 45.30
CA SER A 407 -6.04 -11.59 46.74
C SER A 407 -6.97 -12.54 47.52
N VAL A 408 -7.94 -13.20 46.86
CA VAL A 408 -8.97 -14.01 47.55
C VAL A 408 -9.19 -15.37 46.85
N MET A 409 -8.12 -16.15 46.66
CA MET A 409 -8.24 -17.61 46.40
C MET A 409 -6.90 -18.39 46.50
N SER A 410 -5.96 -17.96 47.36
CA SER A 410 -4.67 -18.63 47.56
C SER A 410 -4.63 -19.66 48.70
N ASP A 411 -5.75 -19.90 49.40
CA ASP A 411 -5.84 -20.90 50.47
C ASP A 411 -6.54 -22.18 49.99
N THR A 412 -5.81 -23.03 49.27
CA THR A 412 -6.10 -24.47 49.21
C THR A 412 -4.84 -25.25 48.81
N PRO A 413 -4.33 -26.18 49.64
CA PRO A 413 -3.09 -26.88 49.34
C PRO A 413 -3.29 -27.96 48.26
N PRO A 414 -2.33 -28.16 47.33
CA PRO A 414 -2.41 -29.21 46.32
C PRO A 414 -2.07 -30.59 46.92
N ARG A 415 -2.83 -31.62 46.50
CA ARG A 415 -2.55 -33.03 46.82
C ARG A 415 -1.31 -33.53 46.05
N SER A 416 -0.55 -34.42 46.67
CA SER A 416 0.61 -35.09 46.07
C SER A 416 0.23 -36.11 44.99
N PRO A 417 1.08 -36.28 43.96
CA PRO A 417 1.30 -37.56 43.31
C PRO A 417 2.66 -38.14 43.72
N ALA A 418 2.65 -39.40 44.16
CA ALA A 418 3.84 -40.24 44.22
C ALA A 418 4.16 -40.84 42.82
N ASP A 419 5.16 -41.72 42.79
CA ASP A 419 5.50 -42.66 41.70
C ASP A 419 6.28 -42.12 40.48
N ALA A 420 7.62 -42.17 40.59
CA ALA A 420 8.52 -42.62 39.53
C ALA A 420 9.81 -43.21 40.14
N PRO A 421 10.31 -44.38 39.71
CA PRO A 421 11.37 -45.10 40.43
C PRO A 421 12.79 -44.77 39.96
N THR A 422 13.75 -45.08 40.84
CA THR A 422 15.20 -45.00 40.66
C THR A 422 15.78 -46.18 39.88
N ALA A 423 16.89 -45.93 39.16
CA ALA A 423 17.86 -46.95 38.76
C ALA A 423 19.28 -46.33 38.82
N ALA A 424 20.27 -47.12 39.27
CA ALA A 424 21.63 -46.66 39.59
C ALA A 424 22.71 -47.57 38.97
N THR A 425 23.99 -47.34 39.33
CA THR A 425 25.25 -48.00 38.87
C THR A 425 25.71 -47.56 37.45
N GLY A 426 26.99 -47.32 37.11
CA GLY A 426 28.31 -47.24 37.79
C GLY A 426 29.38 -46.72 36.79
N ALA A 427 30.70 -46.57 37.02
CA ALA A 427 31.56 -46.68 38.21
C ALA A 427 32.99 -46.06 37.93
N SER A 428 33.87 -46.01 38.95
CA SER A 428 35.36 -45.96 38.92
C SER A 428 36.17 -44.97 38.03
N SER A 429 36.72 -43.91 38.65
CA SER A 429 38.16 -43.64 39.00
C SER A 429 39.34 -44.28 38.21
N PRO A 430 40.61 -43.78 38.29
CA PRO A 430 41.12 -42.43 38.64
C PRO A 430 42.35 -41.90 37.81
N GLN A 431 42.73 -40.65 38.13
CA GLN A 431 44.04 -39.92 38.01
C GLN A 431 45.32 -40.63 37.49
N ARG A 432 46.16 -39.86 36.76
CA ARG A 432 47.64 -39.84 36.93
C ARG A 432 48.25 -38.43 36.78
N LEU A 433 49.18 -38.10 37.68
CA LEU A 433 50.13 -36.98 37.64
C LEU A 433 51.48 -37.42 37.06
N VAL A 434 52.11 -36.59 36.22
CA VAL A 434 53.56 -36.36 35.99
C VAL A 434 53.61 -35.05 35.16
N GLY A 435 54.46 -34.02 35.33
CA GLY A 435 55.74 -33.87 36.03
C GLY A 435 56.86 -33.56 35.01
N GLY A 436 57.38 -32.32 34.92
CA GLY A 436 58.44 -32.01 33.94
C GLY A 436 58.85 -30.54 33.85
N GLU A 437 60.11 -30.26 34.18
CA GLU A 437 60.70 -28.93 34.32
C GLU A 437 61.56 -28.49 33.12
N ARG A 438 61.82 -27.16 33.02
CA ARG A 438 62.97 -26.49 32.33
C ARG A 438 63.23 -26.71 30.83
N ARG A 439 63.27 -25.59 30.08
CA ARG A 439 64.54 -24.88 29.75
C ARG A 439 64.25 -23.57 29.00
N GLY A 440 64.95 -22.50 29.36
CA GLY A 440 64.92 -21.23 28.62
C GLY A 440 66.03 -21.12 27.57
N ARG A 441 65.88 -20.19 26.63
CA ARG A 441 66.99 -19.57 25.87
C ARG A 441 66.70 -18.09 25.60
N MET A 442 67.78 -17.33 25.50
CA MET A 442 67.83 -15.86 25.50
C MET A 442 68.32 -15.35 24.13
N ARG A 443 68.20 -14.03 23.89
CA ARG A 443 68.84 -13.22 22.82
C ARG A 443 68.15 -13.32 21.43
N LEU A 444 68.20 -12.31 20.55
CA LEU A 444 69.07 -11.11 20.46
C LEU A 444 68.32 -9.79 20.17
N SER A 445 69.05 -8.68 20.32
CA SER A 445 68.70 -7.30 19.92
C SER A 445 69.56 -6.87 18.72
N GLY A 446 69.04 -5.95 17.89
CA GLY A 446 69.76 -5.21 16.84
C GLY A 446 68.82 -4.14 16.25
N ALA A 447 68.97 -2.87 16.61
CA ALA A 447 69.91 -1.88 16.05
C ALA A 447 69.23 -1.02 14.95
N ALA A 448 69.11 0.29 15.21
CA ALA A 448 68.56 1.27 14.27
C ALA A 448 69.58 2.42 14.11
N GLY A 449 69.99 2.67 12.86
CA GLY A 449 70.97 3.71 12.53
C GLY A 449 70.32 5.09 12.32
N SER A 450 71.03 6.13 12.73
CA SER A 450 70.68 7.54 12.52
C SER A 450 71.09 8.04 11.13
N ARG A 451 70.42 9.08 10.63
CA ARG A 451 71.02 10.09 9.73
C ARG A 451 70.20 11.39 9.72
N GLN A 452 70.92 12.51 9.82
CA GLN A 452 70.43 13.87 9.57
C GLN A 452 70.04 14.01 8.08
N GLY A 453 69.23 14.96 7.62
CA GLY A 453 68.87 16.25 8.22
C GLY A 453 69.51 17.38 7.41
N LEU A 454 68.82 17.85 6.36
CA LEU A 454 69.32 18.87 5.44
C LEU A 454 68.22 19.90 5.20
N HIS A 455 68.45 21.13 5.66
CA HIS A 455 67.49 22.24 5.59
C HIS A 455 67.61 22.99 4.27
N VAL A 456 66.47 23.27 3.63
CA VAL A 456 66.34 24.36 2.65
C VAL A 456 65.31 25.34 3.19
N GLN A 457 65.70 26.59 3.37
CA GLN A 457 64.79 27.66 3.78
C GLN A 457 64.01 28.18 2.57
N THR A 458 62.69 28.05 2.58
CA THR A 458 61.79 28.88 1.76
C THR A 458 60.99 29.79 2.68
N VAL A 459 61.21 31.09 2.55
CA VAL A 459 60.44 32.13 3.24
C VAL A 459 58.96 31.97 2.90
N ARG A 460 58.10 31.80 3.91
CA ARG A 460 56.64 31.79 3.76
C ARG A 460 56.00 32.79 4.71
N SER A 461 55.19 33.67 4.13
CA SER A 461 54.32 34.65 4.79
C SER A 461 53.60 34.07 6.02
N GLY A 462 53.84 34.65 7.20
CA GLY A 462 53.42 34.08 8.49
C GLY A 462 51.90 33.91 8.70
N GLY A 463 51.06 34.73 8.05
CA GLY A 463 49.60 34.70 8.24
C GLY A 463 48.94 33.36 7.85
N GLY A 464 49.29 32.81 6.69
CA GLY A 464 48.71 31.55 6.19
C GLY A 464 49.10 30.33 7.03
N LEU A 465 50.30 30.33 7.62
CA LEU A 465 50.79 29.21 8.42
C LEU A 465 50.03 29.09 9.75
N VAL A 466 49.70 30.23 10.37
CA VAL A 466 48.94 30.31 11.64
C VAL A 466 47.47 29.91 11.46
N ALA A 467 46.85 30.30 10.35
CA ALA A 467 45.50 29.84 10.01
C ALA A 467 45.46 28.31 9.78
N ALA A 468 46.41 27.78 9.01
CA ALA A 468 46.51 26.35 8.72
C ALA A 468 46.79 25.49 9.97
N THR A 469 47.59 25.97 10.93
CA THR A 469 47.82 25.25 12.20
C THR A 469 46.60 25.29 13.12
N LYS A 470 45.88 26.43 13.23
CA LYS A 470 44.60 26.51 13.96
C LYS A 470 43.56 25.55 13.38
N VAL A 471 43.41 25.50 12.05
CA VAL A 471 42.49 24.56 11.37
C VAL A 471 42.88 23.10 11.62
N ARG A 472 44.17 22.74 11.56
CA ARG A 472 44.64 21.38 11.91
C ARG A 472 44.37 21.01 13.36
N ALA A 473 44.55 21.95 14.30
CA ALA A 473 44.27 21.74 15.72
C ALA A 473 42.76 21.56 16.01
N LEU A 474 41.88 22.27 15.30
CA LEU A 474 40.43 22.04 15.37
C LEU A 474 40.05 20.70 14.73
N TRP A 475 40.63 20.35 13.59
CA TRP A 475 40.37 19.08 12.90
C TRP A 475 40.80 17.84 13.69
N SER A 476 41.89 17.93 14.46
CA SER A 476 42.33 16.81 15.31
C SER A 476 41.33 16.47 16.41
N ARG A 477 40.58 17.46 16.92
CA ARG A 477 39.49 17.30 17.90
C ARG A 477 38.25 16.59 17.34
N VAL A 478 38.06 16.57 16.02
CA VAL A 478 36.93 15.87 15.38
C VAL A 478 37.12 14.35 15.47
N PRO A 479 36.14 13.57 15.96
CA PRO A 479 36.22 12.11 16.02
C PRO A 479 36.51 11.47 14.65
N PRO A 480 37.40 10.47 14.53
CA PRO A 480 37.78 9.88 13.24
C PRO A 480 36.62 9.35 12.38
N ALA A 481 35.52 8.92 13.01
CA ALA A 481 34.31 8.49 12.31
C ALA A 481 33.59 9.65 11.58
N LEU A 482 33.63 10.86 12.14
CA LEU A 482 32.92 12.05 11.65
C LEU A 482 33.75 12.90 10.68
N ARG A 483 35.08 12.70 10.61
CA ARG A 483 35.97 13.48 9.72
C ARG A 483 35.58 13.42 8.24
N LEU A 484 35.24 12.23 7.70
CA LEU A 484 34.82 12.14 6.29
C LEU A 484 33.43 12.79 6.06
N PRO A 485 32.36 12.47 6.82
CA PRO A 485 31.07 13.13 6.64
C PRO A 485 31.16 14.65 6.78
N LEU A 486 31.89 15.17 7.78
CA LEU A 486 32.07 16.60 7.96
C LEU A 486 32.83 17.25 6.79
N ALA A 487 33.88 16.62 6.26
CA ALA A 487 34.59 17.13 5.08
C ALA A 487 33.69 17.15 3.85
N VAL A 488 32.92 16.08 3.60
CA VAL A 488 31.97 16.02 2.48
C VAL A 488 30.89 17.09 2.63
N PHE A 489 30.32 17.24 3.84
CA PHE A 489 29.33 18.27 4.13
C PHE A 489 29.87 19.66 3.81
N LEU A 490 31.03 20.04 4.36
CA LEU A 490 31.60 21.37 4.19
C LEU A 490 31.96 21.69 2.73
N VAL A 491 32.51 20.73 1.98
CA VAL A 491 32.86 20.94 0.56
C VAL A 491 31.62 20.99 -0.33
N CYS A 492 30.64 20.10 -0.11
CA CYS A 492 29.37 20.16 -0.85
C CYS A 492 28.61 21.46 -0.54
N GLN A 493 28.61 21.88 0.74
CA GLN A 493 27.97 23.13 1.15
C GLN A 493 28.65 24.35 0.52
N ALA A 494 29.98 24.37 0.42
CA ALA A 494 30.68 25.43 -0.29
C ALA A 494 30.27 25.48 -1.78
N CYS A 495 30.16 24.33 -2.45
CA CYS A 495 29.68 24.27 -3.84
C CYS A 495 28.23 24.78 -3.97
N TYR A 496 27.31 24.34 -3.10
CA TYR A 496 25.93 24.81 -3.15
C TYR A 496 25.76 26.28 -2.75
N LEU A 497 26.62 26.81 -1.87
CA LEU A 497 26.63 28.25 -1.55
C LEU A 497 27.08 29.09 -2.75
N LEU A 498 27.99 28.59 -3.61
CA LEU A 498 28.32 29.25 -4.87
C LEU A 498 27.11 29.25 -5.82
N TRP A 499 26.43 28.11 -6.01
CA TRP A 499 25.19 28.05 -6.81
C TRP A 499 24.08 28.94 -6.26
N TRP A 500 23.93 29.00 -4.93
CA TRP A 500 22.93 29.80 -4.24
C TRP A 500 23.23 31.30 -4.34
N ALA A 501 24.52 31.70 -4.28
CA ALA A 501 24.94 33.08 -4.52
C ALA A 501 24.77 33.48 -6.00
N ALA A 502 25.08 32.57 -6.94
CA ALA A 502 24.93 32.76 -8.38
C ALA A 502 23.47 32.95 -8.84
N PHE A 503 22.52 32.39 -8.09
CA PHE A 503 21.09 32.41 -8.43
C PHE A 503 20.22 32.96 -7.30
N TYR A 504 20.78 33.73 -6.36
CA TYR A 504 20.06 34.20 -5.17
C TYR A 504 18.75 34.91 -5.55
N PRO A 505 17.61 34.70 -4.84
CA PRO A 505 17.42 33.83 -3.67
C PRO A 505 17.23 32.33 -4.03
N GLY A 506 17.21 31.99 -5.32
CA GLY A 506 17.00 30.65 -5.86
C GLY A 506 16.59 30.73 -7.34
N VAL A 507 16.72 29.62 -8.08
CA VAL A 507 16.24 29.59 -9.47
C VAL A 507 14.71 29.49 -9.47
N ILE A 508 14.07 30.46 -10.13
CA ILE A 508 12.62 30.64 -10.20
C ILE A 508 12.11 30.17 -11.58
N THR A 509 10.96 29.50 -11.58
CA THR A 509 10.28 29.03 -12.79
C THR A 509 8.77 29.24 -12.68
N LYS A 510 8.01 28.95 -13.74
CA LYS A 510 6.53 28.97 -13.72
C LYS A 510 5.94 28.21 -12.52
N ASP A 511 6.46 27.01 -12.21
CA ASP A 511 6.08 26.23 -11.02
C ASP A 511 6.28 27.03 -9.72
N SER A 512 7.42 27.74 -9.61
CA SER A 512 7.78 28.54 -8.43
C SER A 512 6.83 29.74 -8.26
N VAL A 513 6.44 30.40 -9.35
CA VAL A 513 5.43 31.48 -9.35
C VAL A 513 4.08 30.94 -8.86
N VAL A 514 3.66 29.75 -9.30
CA VAL A 514 2.42 29.11 -8.82
C VAL A 514 2.47 28.89 -7.30
N TYR A 515 3.57 28.38 -6.74
CA TYR A 515 3.66 28.18 -5.29
C TYR A 515 3.51 29.49 -4.52
N ILE A 516 4.13 30.57 -5.03
CA ILE A 516 4.06 31.90 -4.40
C ILE A 516 2.63 32.42 -4.48
N TRP A 517 1.98 32.37 -5.66
CA TRP A 517 0.58 32.74 -5.83
C TRP A 517 -0.35 31.99 -4.86
N GLN A 518 -0.26 30.65 -4.76
CA GLN A 518 -1.10 29.85 -3.85
C GLN A 518 -1.00 30.36 -2.40
N VAL A 519 0.21 30.64 -1.92
CA VAL A 519 0.46 30.98 -0.51
C VAL A 519 0.28 32.45 -0.17
N THR A 520 0.28 33.35 -1.17
CA THR A 520 0.07 34.78 -0.98
C THR A 520 -1.38 35.20 -1.22
N THR A 521 -2.10 34.51 -2.10
CA THR A 521 -3.51 34.80 -2.43
C THR A 521 -4.51 33.91 -1.68
N GLY A 522 -4.06 32.81 -1.06
CA GLY A 522 -4.92 31.88 -0.32
C GLY A 522 -5.52 30.75 -1.15
N HIS A 523 -5.27 30.71 -2.47
CA HIS A 523 -5.73 29.65 -3.37
C HIS A 523 -4.91 28.36 -3.23
N TRP A 524 -4.99 27.70 -2.06
CA TRP A 524 -4.29 26.46 -1.80
C TRP A 524 -4.85 25.31 -2.64
N ARG A 525 -4.03 24.78 -3.56
CA ARG A 525 -4.38 23.63 -4.42
C ARG A 525 -3.41 22.48 -4.24
N SER A 526 -3.96 21.27 -4.22
CA SER A 526 -3.24 20.02 -4.03
C SER A 526 -2.69 19.40 -5.32
N ASP A 527 -2.74 20.08 -6.46
CA ASP A 527 -1.94 19.77 -7.66
C ASP A 527 -0.42 19.95 -7.41
N HIS A 528 -0.08 20.83 -6.46
CA HIS A 528 1.26 20.96 -5.91
C HIS A 528 1.35 20.42 -4.47
N SER A 529 2.57 20.26 -3.97
CA SER A 529 2.80 19.68 -2.64
C SER A 529 2.39 20.71 -1.60
N ALA A 530 1.29 20.47 -0.89
CA ALA A 530 0.83 21.35 0.19
C ALA A 530 1.95 21.58 1.23
N LEU A 531 2.71 20.52 1.60
CA LEU A 531 3.88 20.64 2.47
C LEU A 531 4.95 21.59 1.90
N TYR A 532 5.27 21.50 0.60
CA TYR A 532 6.26 22.39 0.00
C TYR A 532 5.73 23.83 -0.08
N SER A 533 4.47 24.03 -0.46
CA SER A 533 3.82 25.35 -0.41
C SER A 533 3.86 25.92 1.02
N SER A 534 3.61 25.13 2.07
CA SER A 534 3.79 25.58 3.46
C SER A 534 5.22 26.02 3.80
N LEU A 535 6.26 25.40 3.21
CA LEU A 535 7.64 25.84 3.38
C LEU A 535 7.95 27.13 2.60
N VAL A 536 7.39 27.32 1.40
CA VAL A 536 7.45 28.58 0.65
C VAL A 536 6.77 29.70 1.44
N TRP A 537 5.55 29.47 1.92
CA TRP A 537 4.82 30.37 2.81
C TRP A 537 5.63 30.76 4.03
N PHE A 538 6.22 29.77 4.72
CA PHE A 538 7.02 30.02 5.92
C PHE A 538 8.27 30.85 5.63
N SER A 539 8.99 30.58 4.53
CA SER A 539 10.16 31.37 4.12
C SER A 539 9.77 32.83 3.87
N LEU A 540 8.72 33.06 3.06
CA LEU A 540 8.23 34.39 2.72
C LEU A 540 7.73 35.15 3.96
N LYS A 541 6.98 34.49 4.86
CA LYS A 541 6.44 35.13 6.08
C LYS A 541 7.49 35.38 7.16
N SER A 542 8.50 34.54 7.29
CA SER A 542 9.54 34.68 8.33
C SER A 542 10.73 35.55 7.91
N THR A 543 11.05 35.62 6.61
CA THR A 543 12.24 36.34 6.11
C THR A 543 11.96 37.39 5.03
N GLY A 544 10.71 37.49 4.55
CA GLY A 544 10.34 38.33 3.41
C GLY A 544 10.72 37.77 2.03
N ASP A 545 11.40 36.62 1.97
CA ASP A 545 12.10 36.16 0.77
C ASP A 545 12.19 34.61 0.70
N LEU A 546 12.68 34.08 -0.42
CA LEU A 546 12.78 32.63 -0.71
C LEU A 546 14.15 32.04 -0.32
N TRP A 547 15.11 32.88 0.08
CA TRP A 547 16.50 32.46 0.28
C TRP A 547 16.67 31.43 1.39
N ALA A 548 15.82 31.49 2.43
CA ALA A 548 15.88 30.59 3.58
C ALA A 548 15.44 29.16 3.19
N LEU A 549 14.43 29.03 2.33
CA LEU A 549 13.99 27.76 1.76
C LEU A 549 15.10 27.08 0.95
N THR A 550 15.74 27.81 0.03
CA THR A 550 16.78 27.26 -0.86
C THR A 550 18.10 27.02 -0.13
N LEU A 551 18.43 27.84 0.87
CA LEU A 551 19.56 27.58 1.76
C LEU A 551 19.33 26.32 2.60
N LEU A 552 18.12 26.10 3.12
CA LEU A 552 17.76 24.87 3.83
C LEU A 552 17.83 23.64 2.91
N GLN A 553 17.40 23.76 1.65
CA GLN A 553 17.57 22.71 0.63
C GLN A 553 19.06 22.37 0.41
N ALA A 554 19.93 23.38 0.27
CA ALA A 554 21.37 23.19 0.12
C ALA A 554 22.00 22.47 1.34
N ILE A 555 21.68 22.93 2.56
CA ILE A 555 22.15 22.32 3.81
C ILE A 555 21.68 20.86 3.93
N ALA A 556 20.41 20.59 3.64
CA ALA A 556 19.84 19.25 3.72
C ALA A 556 20.45 18.31 2.66
N MET A 557 20.69 18.79 1.44
CA MET A 557 21.38 18.01 0.40
C MET A 557 22.83 17.71 0.79
N SER A 558 23.58 18.69 1.28
CA SER A 558 24.95 18.50 1.81
C SER A 558 24.99 17.45 2.92
N ALA A 559 24.03 17.49 3.85
CA ALA A 559 23.93 16.54 4.96
C ALA A 559 23.61 15.11 4.47
N VAL A 560 22.71 14.98 3.50
CA VAL A 560 22.36 13.67 2.91
C VAL A 560 23.49 13.11 2.06
N LEU A 561 24.23 13.91 1.30
CA LEU A 561 25.43 13.47 0.56
C LEU A 561 26.55 13.02 1.50
N ALA A 562 26.77 13.76 2.60
CA ALA A 562 27.71 13.37 3.66
C ALA A 562 27.30 12.05 4.33
N TYR A 563 26.01 11.85 4.61
CA TYR A 563 25.47 10.61 5.18
C TYR A 563 25.54 9.43 4.20
N ALA A 564 25.28 9.66 2.90
CA ALA A 564 25.47 8.66 1.85
C ALA A 564 26.95 8.23 1.78
N CYS A 565 27.89 9.18 1.81
CA CYS A 565 29.33 8.87 1.88
C CYS A 565 29.72 8.08 3.14
N ALA A 566 29.09 8.34 4.28
CA ALA A 566 29.26 7.55 5.50
C ALA A 566 28.77 6.11 5.31
N SER A 567 27.55 5.96 4.76
CA SER A 567 26.86 4.69 4.60
C SER A 567 27.56 3.79 3.56
N LEU A 568 28.05 4.36 2.46
CA LEU A 568 28.84 3.63 1.45
C LEU A 568 30.13 3.01 2.00
N ARG A 569 30.71 3.55 3.09
CA ARG A 569 31.87 2.90 3.77
C ARG A 569 31.50 1.52 4.33
N THR A 570 30.24 1.29 4.69
CA THR A 570 29.76 -0.02 5.16
C THR A 570 29.63 -1.07 4.04
N LEU A 571 29.89 -0.66 2.79
CA LEU A 571 30.04 -1.53 1.62
C LEU A 571 31.52 -1.70 1.20
N GLY A 572 32.46 -1.19 2.01
CA GLY A 572 33.90 -1.20 1.73
C GLY A 572 34.43 -0.02 0.91
N VAL A 573 33.59 0.97 0.58
CA VAL A 573 34.03 2.15 -0.18
C VAL A 573 34.96 3.03 0.65
N ARG A 574 36.14 3.33 0.13
CA ARG A 574 37.10 4.26 0.75
C ARG A 574 36.67 5.71 0.49
N GLY A 575 36.82 6.58 1.49
CA GLY A 575 36.41 7.99 1.41
C GLY A 575 37.00 8.78 0.23
N ARG A 576 38.20 8.40 -0.24
CA ARG A 576 38.82 8.96 -1.46
C ARG A 576 38.05 8.72 -2.76
N TRP A 577 37.03 7.86 -2.74
CA TRP A 577 36.18 7.54 -3.89
C TRP A 577 34.74 8.05 -3.70
N SER A 578 34.19 7.96 -2.49
CA SER A 578 32.85 8.49 -2.21
C SER A 578 32.82 10.01 -2.09
N ALA A 579 33.84 10.65 -1.53
CA ALA A 579 33.87 12.11 -1.42
C ALA A 579 33.92 12.82 -2.79
N PRO A 580 34.78 12.44 -3.77
CA PRO A 580 34.72 13.04 -5.10
C PRO A 580 33.39 12.83 -5.82
N ALA A 581 32.72 11.69 -5.63
CA ALA A 581 31.40 11.44 -6.20
C ALA A 581 30.33 12.38 -5.60
N ALA A 582 30.33 12.60 -4.28
CA ALA A 582 29.43 13.57 -3.65
C ALA A 582 29.73 15.02 -4.06
N VAL A 583 31.01 15.39 -4.18
CA VAL A 583 31.40 16.72 -4.69
C VAL A 583 31.01 16.88 -6.16
N ALA A 584 31.10 15.84 -6.98
CA ALA A 584 30.60 15.87 -8.35
C ALA A 584 29.07 16.10 -8.42
N CYS A 585 28.28 15.53 -7.50
CA CYS A 585 26.86 15.84 -7.37
C CYS A 585 26.60 17.33 -7.05
N ALA A 586 27.45 17.96 -6.23
CA ALA A 586 27.28 19.37 -5.85
C ALA A 586 27.87 20.36 -6.88
N ALA A 587 28.88 19.94 -7.65
CA ALA A 587 29.61 20.79 -8.60
C ALA A 587 29.12 20.66 -10.05
N ALA A 588 28.51 19.54 -10.46
CA ALA A 588 28.03 19.37 -11.83
C ALA A 588 26.90 20.38 -12.13
N PRO A 589 26.94 21.13 -13.25
CA PRO A 589 25.99 22.23 -13.49
C PRO A 589 24.51 21.84 -13.40
N SER A 590 24.13 20.64 -13.84
CA SER A 590 22.74 20.17 -13.75
C SER A 590 22.28 19.83 -12.33
N LEU A 591 23.11 19.12 -11.55
CA LEU A 591 22.77 18.66 -10.19
C LEU A 591 22.99 19.74 -9.12
N GLY A 592 24.06 20.52 -9.27
CA GLY A 592 24.41 21.64 -8.39
C GLY A 592 23.35 22.74 -8.41
N SER A 593 23.04 23.26 -9.60
CA SER A 593 22.00 24.28 -9.76
C SER A 593 20.60 23.73 -9.43
N PHE A 594 20.29 22.46 -9.71
CA PHE A 594 19.02 21.82 -9.34
C PHE A 594 18.69 22.01 -7.84
N THR A 595 19.67 21.86 -6.95
CA THR A 595 19.45 21.98 -5.49
C THR A 595 18.99 23.37 -5.03
N VAL A 596 19.23 24.42 -5.83
CA VAL A 596 18.82 25.80 -5.54
C VAL A 596 17.58 26.27 -6.33
N PHE A 597 16.90 25.37 -7.07
CA PHE A 597 15.57 25.69 -7.60
C PHE A 597 14.53 25.76 -6.48
N VAL A 598 13.58 26.68 -6.64
CA VAL A 598 12.34 26.73 -5.84
C VAL A 598 11.37 25.70 -6.41
N TRP A 599 11.63 24.42 -6.14
CA TRP A 599 10.90 23.23 -6.62
C TRP A 599 10.68 22.18 -5.54
N LYS A 600 9.44 21.65 -5.47
CA LYS A 600 9.08 20.47 -4.66
C LYS A 600 9.89 19.20 -5.00
N ASP A 601 10.45 19.13 -6.21
CA ASP A 601 11.31 18.04 -6.68
C ASP A 601 12.66 17.95 -5.95
N VAL A 602 13.16 19.06 -5.39
CA VAL A 602 14.43 19.11 -4.65
C VAL A 602 14.35 18.34 -3.32
N PRO A 603 13.44 18.67 -2.37
CA PRO A 603 13.31 17.91 -1.14
C PRO A 603 12.84 16.47 -1.37
N PHE A 604 12.03 16.20 -2.41
CA PHE A 604 11.75 14.83 -2.85
C PHE A 604 13.05 14.07 -3.18
N THR A 605 13.98 14.69 -3.90
CA THR A 605 15.29 14.11 -4.25
C THR A 605 16.18 13.94 -3.02
N ILE A 606 16.18 14.88 -2.08
CA ILE A 606 16.88 14.75 -0.79
C ILE A 606 16.36 13.53 -0.01
N CYS A 607 15.04 13.33 0.05
CA CYS A 607 14.43 12.15 0.66
C CYS A 607 14.80 10.85 -0.07
N ALA A 608 14.84 10.85 -1.41
CA ALA A 608 15.25 9.68 -2.21
C ALA A 608 16.70 9.27 -1.92
N VAL A 609 17.65 10.22 -1.92
CA VAL A 609 19.06 9.95 -1.61
C VAL A 609 19.23 9.54 -0.14
N LEU A 610 18.42 10.08 0.79
CA LEU A 610 18.39 9.64 2.18
C LEU A 610 17.96 8.17 2.32
N VAL A 611 16.87 7.76 1.64
CA VAL A 611 16.42 6.35 1.65
C VAL A 611 17.50 5.43 1.08
N PHE A 612 18.17 5.83 -0.02
CA PHE A 612 19.32 5.10 -0.56
C PHE A 612 20.48 4.98 0.45
N ALA A 613 20.82 6.07 1.16
CA ALA A 613 21.87 6.06 2.17
C ALA A 613 21.52 5.14 3.36
N VAL A 614 20.28 5.20 3.87
CA VAL A 614 19.82 4.29 4.94
C VAL A 614 19.81 2.83 4.45
N ALA A 615 19.39 2.57 3.20
CA ALA A 615 19.46 1.25 2.59
C ALA A 615 20.91 0.73 2.52
N ALA A 616 21.87 1.56 2.09
CA ALA A 616 23.29 1.22 2.05
C ALA A 616 23.83 0.86 3.45
N GLN A 617 23.47 1.63 4.48
CA GLN A 617 23.85 1.37 5.88
C GLN A 617 23.26 0.03 6.40
N LEU A 618 21.98 -0.24 6.13
CA LEU A 618 21.30 -1.47 6.56
C LEU A 618 21.84 -2.71 5.86
N VAL A 619 22.05 -2.63 4.54
CA VAL A 619 22.60 -3.74 3.76
C VAL A 619 24.08 -3.96 4.07
N GLY A 620 24.86 -2.91 4.30
CA GLY A 620 26.25 -3.03 4.73
C GLY A 620 26.41 -3.76 6.07
N ARG A 621 25.52 -3.51 7.04
CA ARG A 621 25.43 -4.33 8.27
C ARG A 621 25.21 -5.81 7.96
N ARG A 622 24.40 -6.15 6.94
CA ARG A 622 24.16 -7.53 6.51
C ARG A 622 25.35 -8.14 5.76
N VAL A 623 26.05 -7.37 4.92
CA VAL A 623 27.29 -7.80 4.23
C VAL A 623 28.40 -8.12 5.25
N HIS A 624 28.49 -7.36 6.34
CA HIS A 624 29.44 -7.59 7.43
C HIS A 624 28.95 -8.57 8.52
N SER A 625 27.85 -9.29 8.31
CA SER A 625 27.26 -10.23 9.29
C SER A 625 26.94 -9.62 10.68
N THR A 626 26.79 -8.29 10.77
CA THR A 626 26.39 -7.56 11.99
C THR A 626 24.88 -7.25 12.03
N TRP A 627 24.12 -7.92 11.17
CA TRP A 627 22.67 -7.81 11.11
C TRP A 627 22.00 -8.75 12.11
N ASN A 628 21.35 -8.18 13.12
CA ASN A 628 20.66 -8.88 14.21
C ASN A 628 19.13 -8.91 14.05
N GLY A 629 18.62 -8.71 12.83
CA GLY A 629 17.18 -8.64 12.54
C GLY A 629 16.47 -7.36 12.98
N ARG A 630 17.17 -6.38 13.56
CA ARG A 630 16.58 -5.14 14.11
C ARG A 630 17.20 -3.86 13.51
N LEU A 631 16.33 -2.90 13.20
CA LEU A 631 16.72 -1.52 12.92
C LEU A 631 17.11 -0.81 14.22
N ARG A 632 18.08 0.09 14.12
CA ARG A 632 18.40 1.09 15.16
C ARG A 632 17.35 2.20 15.13
N ARG A 633 17.13 2.90 16.26
CA ARG A 633 16.18 4.02 16.35
C ARG A 633 16.43 5.09 15.28
N SER A 634 17.70 5.42 15.01
CA SER A 634 18.09 6.37 13.95
C SER A 634 17.81 5.86 12.53
N GLU A 635 18.10 4.58 12.24
CA GLU A 635 17.77 3.96 10.94
C GLU A 635 16.25 3.97 10.69
N LEU A 636 15.45 3.66 11.72
CA LEU A 636 13.98 3.69 11.66
C LEU A 636 13.45 5.12 11.43
N LEU A 637 13.96 6.10 12.18
CA LEU A 637 13.57 7.50 12.06
C LEU A 637 13.90 8.07 10.67
N LEU A 638 15.13 7.88 10.19
CA LEU A 638 15.57 8.38 8.89
C LEU A 638 14.85 7.69 7.73
N LEU A 639 14.55 6.39 7.84
CA LEU A 639 13.74 5.68 6.83
C LEU A 639 12.28 6.18 6.84
N GLY A 640 11.72 6.47 8.02
CA GLY A 640 10.38 7.04 8.16
C GLY A 640 10.27 8.44 7.56
N ILE A 641 11.22 9.33 7.88
CA ILE A 641 11.34 10.67 7.27
C ILE A 641 11.50 10.56 5.75
N GLY A 642 12.35 9.64 5.28
CA GLY A 642 12.55 9.40 3.85
C GLY A 642 11.29 8.94 3.13
N PHE A 643 10.60 7.92 3.64
CA PHE A 643 9.35 7.41 3.04
C PHE A 643 8.21 8.42 3.10
N LEU A 644 8.05 9.14 4.22
CA LEU A 644 7.02 10.18 4.34
C LEU A 644 7.32 11.36 3.40
N GLY A 645 8.56 11.84 3.35
CA GLY A 645 8.96 12.94 2.47
C GLY A 645 8.83 12.60 0.98
N LEU A 646 9.14 11.35 0.57
CA LEU A 646 8.85 10.86 -0.78
C LEU A 646 7.36 11.00 -1.14
N GLY A 647 6.46 10.71 -0.21
CA GLY A 647 5.01 10.87 -0.40
C GLY A 647 4.53 12.32 -0.35
N LEU A 648 5.01 13.14 0.58
CA LEU A 648 4.49 14.49 0.80
C LEU A 648 5.04 15.55 -0.16
N PHE A 649 6.31 15.44 -0.60
CA PHE A 649 6.89 16.40 -1.56
C PHE A 649 6.45 16.15 -3.01
N ARG A 650 5.96 14.95 -3.33
CA ARG A 650 5.34 14.63 -4.62
C ARG A 650 4.13 13.72 -4.46
N ASN A 651 2.99 14.16 -4.97
CA ASN A 651 1.74 13.41 -4.96
C ASN A 651 1.85 12.01 -5.61
N ASN A 652 2.71 11.88 -6.62
CA ASN A 652 3.03 10.60 -7.27
C ASN A 652 4.30 9.92 -6.72
N GLY A 653 4.79 10.31 -5.55
CA GLY A 653 6.06 9.86 -4.97
C GLY A 653 5.94 8.67 -4.00
N PHE A 654 4.76 8.40 -3.43
CA PHE A 654 4.54 7.22 -2.58
C PHE A 654 4.79 5.85 -3.27
N PRO A 655 4.59 5.64 -4.59
CA PRO A 655 4.96 4.39 -5.23
C PRO A 655 6.47 4.12 -5.17
N VAL A 656 7.29 5.18 -5.09
CA VAL A 656 8.75 5.05 -4.91
C VAL A 656 9.10 4.48 -3.54
N SER A 657 8.41 4.92 -2.48
CA SER A 657 8.61 4.35 -1.13
C SER A 657 8.09 2.91 -1.04
N VAL A 658 6.99 2.58 -1.73
CA VAL A 658 6.51 1.19 -1.88
C VAL A 658 7.56 0.31 -2.55
N VAL A 659 8.08 0.66 -3.73
CA VAL A 659 9.09 -0.15 -4.45
C VAL A 659 10.39 -0.26 -3.66
N ALA A 660 10.87 0.83 -3.06
CA ALA A 660 12.05 0.81 -2.20
C ALA A 660 11.84 -0.08 -0.95
N SER A 661 10.65 -0.05 -0.34
CA SER A 661 10.33 -0.92 0.79
C SER A 661 10.30 -2.40 0.39
N LEU A 662 9.69 -2.77 -0.74
CA LEU A 662 9.67 -4.14 -1.26
C LEU A 662 11.08 -4.69 -1.45
N ALA A 663 11.98 -3.87 -2.02
CA ALA A 663 13.39 -4.22 -2.18
C ALA A 663 14.07 -4.50 -0.81
N LEU A 664 13.84 -3.66 0.19
CA LEU A 664 14.33 -3.85 1.56
C LEU A 664 13.72 -5.06 2.28
N LEU A 665 12.44 -5.38 2.05
CA LEU A 665 11.77 -6.56 2.62
C LEU A 665 12.42 -7.87 2.18
N LEU A 666 12.82 -7.95 0.90
CA LEU A 666 13.58 -9.07 0.36
C LEU A 666 14.98 -9.15 0.99
N ALA A 667 15.63 -8.00 1.19
CA ALA A 667 17.00 -7.90 1.67
C ALA A 667 17.21 -7.90 3.21
N LEU A 668 16.17 -7.77 4.05
CA LEU A 668 16.31 -7.65 5.51
C LEU A 668 15.37 -8.60 6.29
N PRO A 669 15.71 -9.90 6.42
CA PRO A 669 14.97 -10.82 7.27
C PRO A 669 15.02 -10.40 8.75
N GLY A 670 13.97 -10.70 9.51
CA GLY A 670 13.76 -10.22 10.89
C GLY A 670 13.05 -8.86 10.97
N ALA A 671 13.40 -7.91 10.11
CA ALA A 671 12.81 -6.57 10.10
C ALA A 671 11.57 -6.41 9.20
N ARG A 672 11.20 -7.45 8.42
CA ARG A 672 10.16 -7.38 7.39
C ARG A 672 8.84 -6.74 7.85
N ARG A 673 8.30 -7.17 9.00
CA ARG A 673 7.04 -6.62 9.52
C ARG A 673 7.14 -5.13 9.85
N LEU A 674 8.28 -4.68 10.40
CA LEU A 674 8.51 -3.28 10.74
C LEU A 674 8.68 -2.40 9.50
N ILE A 675 9.42 -2.86 8.49
CA ILE A 675 9.60 -2.13 7.22
C ILE A 675 8.27 -2.03 6.46
N ALA A 676 7.49 -3.12 6.42
CA ALA A 676 6.16 -3.14 5.80
C ALA A 676 5.18 -2.21 6.55
N ALA A 677 5.17 -2.26 7.89
CA ALA A 677 4.34 -1.37 8.70
C ALA A 677 4.73 0.11 8.53
N LEU A 678 6.02 0.42 8.45
CA LEU A 678 6.51 1.79 8.22
C LEU A 678 6.10 2.31 6.84
N ALA A 679 6.28 1.50 5.78
CA ALA A 679 5.87 1.85 4.43
C ALA A 679 4.34 2.01 4.32
N ALA A 680 3.58 1.10 4.92
CA ALA A 680 2.12 1.19 4.97
C ALA A 680 1.64 2.43 5.74
N ALA A 681 2.20 2.70 6.92
CA ALA A 681 1.82 3.86 7.74
C ALA A 681 2.14 5.20 7.06
N THR A 682 3.33 5.34 6.45
CA THR A 682 3.72 6.56 5.73
C THR A 682 2.91 6.76 4.45
N THR A 683 2.59 5.68 3.72
CA THR A 683 1.72 5.72 2.54
C THR A 683 0.28 6.06 2.93
N ALA A 684 -0.27 5.40 3.95
CA ALA A 684 -1.62 5.67 4.46
C ALA A 684 -1.74 7.12 4.94
N LEU A 685 -0.78 7.63 5.71
CA LEU A 685 -0.77 9.04 6.14
C LEU A 685 -0.72 10.01 4.94
N THR A 686 0.12 9.74 3.95
CA THR A 686 0.21 10.56 2.72
C THR A 686 -1.14 10.62 2.00
N LEU A 687 -1.83 9.48 1.87
CA LEU A 687 -3.09 9.39 1.15
C LEU A 687 -4.27 9.92 1.96
N SER A 688 -4.32 9.69 3.27
CA SER A 688 -5.30 10.33 4.16
C SER A 688 -5.14 11.86 4.13
N LEU A 689 -3.91 12.37 4.06
CA LEU A 689 -3.67 13.81 3.87
C LEU A 689 -4.25 14.29 2.53
N MET A 690 -3.89 13.67 1.41
CA MET A 690 -4.32 14.11 0.08
C MET A 690 -5.81 13.93 -0.21
N LEU A 691 -6.42 12.84 0.25
CA LEU A 691 -7.79 12.47 -0.11
C LEU A 691 -8.84 12.98 0.89
N VAL A 692 -8.48 13.11 2.17
CA VAL A 692 -9.42 13.44 3.25
C VAL A 692 -9.09 14.77 3.93
N ILE A 693 -7.88 14.90 4.49
CA ILE A 693 -7.55 16.03 5.39
C ILE A 693 -7.37 17.34 4.61
N TYR A 694 -6.67 17.33 3.47
CA TYR A 694 -6.48 18.53 2.66
C TYR A 694 -7.82 19.08 2.12
N PRO A 695 -8.72 18.27 1.51
CA PRO A 695 -10.06 18.73 1.15
C PRO A 695 -10.89 19.23 2.34
N ALA A 696 -10.85 18.52 3.49
CA ALA A 696 -11.55 18.96 4.70
C ALA A 696 -10.99 20.27 5.30
N ALA A 697 -9.73 20.59 5.01
CA ALA A 697 -9.08 21.86 5.37
C ALA A 697 -9.26 22.96 4.30
N GLY A 698 -10.11 22.75 3.28
CA GLY A 698 -10.37 23.72 2.22
C GLY A 698 -9.28 23.81 1.14
N ILE A 699 -8.30 22.88 1.11
CA ILE A 699 -7.31 22.81 0.03
C ILE A 699 -7.96 22.15 -1.18
N GLU A 700 -8.06 22.89 -2.27
CA GLU A 700 -8.69 22.44 -3.51
C GLU A 700 -8.03 21.18 -4.09
N ARG A 701 -8.85 20.29 -4.64
CA ARG A 701 -8.38 19.12 -5.42
C ARG A 701 -7.94 19.57 -6.82
N PRO A 702 -6.97 18.89 -7.47
CA PRO A 702 -6.72 19.07 -8.90
C PRO A 702 -8.00 18.77 -9.68
N SER A 703 -8.26 19.53 -10.76
CA SER A 703 -9.39 19.26 -11.65
C SER A 703 -9.28 17.88 -12.30
N LYS A 704 -10.42 17.22 -12.54
CA LYS A 704 -10.50 15.92 -13.22
C LYS A 704 -9.74 15.98 -14.56
N THR A 705 -9.88 17.08 -15.30
CA THR A 705 -9.17 17.34 -16.57
C THR A 705 -7.65 17.28 -16.42
N PHE A 706 -7.09 17.82 -15.34
CA PHE A 706 -5.64 17.78 -15.09
C PHE A 706 -5.19 16.36 -14.70
N VAL A 707 -5.95 15.68 -13.85
CA VAL A 707 -5.67 14.29 -13.43
C VAL A 707 -5.71 13.32 -14.62
N TYR A 708 -6.72 13.45 -15.50
CA TYR A 708 -6.91 12.56 -16.63
C TYR A 708 -6.18 13.00 -17.92
N ASN A 709 -5.44 14.11 -17.93
CA ASN A 709 -4.70 14.63 -19.10
C ASN A 709 -3.91 13.54 -19.87
N LEU A 710 -3.21 12.65 -19.16
CA LEU A 710 -2.45 11.56 -19.80
C LEU A 710 -3.32 10.62 -20.64
N HIS A 711 -4.58 10.41 -20.27
CA HIS A 711 -5.54 9.60 -21.00
C HIS A 711 -6.01 10.34 -22.27
N TYR A 712 -6.25 11.65 -22.18
CA TYR A 712 -6.61 12.47 -23.34
C TYR A 712 -5.45 12.56 -24.35
N ALA A 713 -4.22 12.71 -23.88
CA ALA A 713 -3.04 12.66 -24.73
C ALA A 713 -2.83 11.28 -25.39
N ASP A 714 -3.19 10.16 -24.74
CA ASP A 714 -3.17 8.85 -25.39
C ASP A 714 -4.25 8.70 -26.47
N LEU A 715 -5.45 9.25 -26.23
CA LEU A 715 -6.52 9.32 -27.24
C LEU A 715 -6.08 10.13 -28.45
N ALA A 716 -5.44 11.28 -28.23
CA ALA A 716 -4.89 12.14 -29.28
C ALA A 716 -3.84 11.41 -30.14
N VAL A 717 -2.85 10.77 -29.50
CA VAL A 717 -1.83 9.93 -30.19
C VAL A 717 -2.49 8.81 -31.00
N THR A 718 -3.46 8.10 -30.39
CA THR A 718 -4.12 6.97 -31.05
C THR A 718 -5.01 7.42 -32.22
N TYR A 719 -5.73 8.54 -32.08
CA TYR A 719 -6.58 9.11 -33.13
C TYR A 719 -5.76 9.67 -34.31
N SER A 720 -4.57 10.22 -34.05
CA SER A 720 -3.67 10.68 -35.10
C SER A 720 -3.13 9.51 -35.94
N ARG A 721 -2.79 8.38 -35.29
CA ARG A 721 -2.22 7.19 -35.94
C ARG A 721 -3.26 6.26 -36.59
N GLN A 722 -4.38 6.03 -35.91
CA GLN A 722 -5.40 5.05 -36.30
C GLN A 722 -6.81 5.67 -36.15
N PRO A 723 -7.15 6.67 -36.98
CA PRO A 723 -8.41 7.40 -36.87
C PRO A 723 -9.65 6.52 -37.06
N GLY A 724 -9.55 5.44 -37.84
CA GLY A 724 -10.65 4.50 -38.07
C GLY A 724 -11.09 3.66 -36.86
N LEU A 725 -10.38 3.74 -35.72
CA LEU A 725 -10.81 3.11 -34.46
C LEU A 725 -11.98 3.85 -33.78
N PHE A 726 -12.18 5.12 -34.11
CA PHE A 726 -13.10 6.04 -33.45
C PHE A 726 -14.39 6.15 -34.28
N THR A 727 -15.55 5.94 -33.64
CA THR A 727 -16.85 6.09 -34.30
C THR A 727 -17.19 7.57 -34.51
N ALA A 728 -18.22 7.86 -35.32
CA ALA A 728 -18.73 9.22 -35.45
C ALA A 728 -19.13 9.84 -34.10
N ASP A 729 -19.64 9.05 -33.16
CA ASP A 729 -19.97 9.50 -31.79
C ASP A 729 -18.72 9.81 -30.96
N ASP A 730 -17.69 8.96 -31.06
CA ASP A 730 -16.41 9.21 -30.39
C ASP A 730 -15.78 10.52 -30.87
N LEU A 731 -15.86 10.80 -32.18
CA LEU A 731 -15.38 12.05 -32.78
C LEU A 731 -16.25 13.25 -32.38
N ARG A 732 -17.58 13.10 -32.30
CA ARG A 732 -18.48 14.15 -31.78
C ARG A 732 -18.20 14.47 -30.32
N LEU A 733 -17.87 13.47 -29.49
CA LEU A 733 -17.48 13.66 -28.10
C LEU A 733 -16.13 14.40 -27.99
N MET A 734 -15.12 13.98 -28.75
CA MET A 734 -13.81 14.64 -28.78
C MET A 734 -13.91 16.09 -29.24
N ALA A 735 -14.72 16.36 -30.27
CA ALA A 735 -14.92 17.69 -30.84
C ALA A 735 -15.56 18.71 -29.88
N GLN A 736 -16.36 18.25 -28.90
CA GLN A 736 -16.94 19.11 -27.85
C GLN A 736 -15.91 19.66 -26.86
N VAL A 737 -14.70 19.07 -26.81
CA VAL A 737 -13.68 19.40 -25.82
C VAL A 737 -12.46 20.07 -26.45
N ALA A 738 -12.09 19.67 -27.68
CA ALA A 738 -11.13 20.39 -28.51
C ALA A 738 -11.37 20.10 -30.00
N PRO A 739 -11.02 21.00 -30.93
CA PRO A 739 -11.11 20.74 -32.37
C PRO A 739 -10.35 19.47 -32.77
N LEU A 740 -10.89 18.65 -33.67
CA LEU A 740 -10.25 17.38 -34.10
C LEU A 740 -8.86 17.59 -34.73
N SER A 741 -8.58 18.78 -35.27
CA SER A 741 -7.25 19.21 -35.70
C SER A 741 -6.26 19.34 -34.53
N HIS A 742 -6.70 19.78 -33.35
CA HIS A 742 -5.87 19.81 -32.14
C HIS A 742 -5.54 18.37 -31.68
N TRP A 743 -6.54 17.47 -31.66
CA TRP A 743 -6.34 16.06 -31.28
C TRP A 743 -5.36 15.33 -32.22
N ARG A 744 -5.36 15.59 -33.54
CA ARG A 744 -4.38 14.98 -34.46
C ARG A 744 -3.03 15.71 -34.54
N GLY A 745 -3.01 17.01 -34.29
CA GLY A 745 -1.84 17.88 -34.39
C GLY A 745 -1.11 18.03 -33.04
N PRO A 746 -1.11 19.21 -32.40
CA PRO A 746 -0.36 19.46 -31.16
C PRO A 746 -0.65 18.46 -30.02
N GLY A 747 -1.86 17.91 -29.96
CA GLY A 747 -2.26 16.91 -28.98
C GLY A 747 -1.64 15.53 -29.18
N ALA A 748 -1.26 15.18 -30.40
CA ALA A 748 -0.76 13.84 -30.76
C ALA A 748 0.73 13.64 -30.44
N ASN A 749 1.35 14.53 -29.68
CA ASN A 749 2.73 14.38 -29.25
C ASN A 749 2.86 13.22 -28.25
N CYS A 750 3.49 12.11 -28.65
CA CYS A 750 3.65 10.98 -27.75
C CYS A 750 4.69 11.22 -26.65
N TYR A 751 5.63 12.17 -26.80
CA TYR A 751 6.69 12.45 -25.82
C TYR A 751 6.24 13.38 -24.69
N ALA A 752 5.21 14.22 -24.90
CA ALA A 752 4.69 15.14 -23.89
C ALA A 752 3.17 15.32 -23.99
N ALA A 753 2.47 15.22 -22.86
CA ALA A 753 1.03 15.50 -22.71
C ALA A 753 0.75 16.95 -22.28
N ASP A 754 1.72 17.67 -21.71
CA ASP A 754 1.58 19.09 -21.35
C ASP A 754 1.14 19.98 -22.54
N PRO A 755 1.65 19.82 -23.77
CA PRO A 755 1.20 20.60 -24.93
C PRO A 755 -0.28 20.44 -25.31
N PHE A 756 -0.94 19.36 -24.89
CA PHE A 756 -2.39 19.19 -25.02
C PHE A 756 -3.11 20.02 -23.97
N TYR A 757 -2.82 19.79 -22.68
CA TYR A 757 -3.51 20.45 -21.56
C TYR A 757 -3.36 21.97 -21.52
N TYR A 758 -2.17 22.48 -21.84
CA TYR A 758 -1.91 23.92 -21.80
C TYR A 758 -2.28 24.66 -23.10
N ASN A 759 -2.83 23.96 -24.11
CA ASN A 759 -3.28 24.61 -25.33
C ASN A 759 -4.58 25.41 -25.11
N PRO A 760 -4.72 26.64 -25.63
CA PRO A 760 -5.98 27.39 -25.60
C PRO A 760 -7.13 26.70 -26.35
N ALA A 761 -6.85 25.82 -27.31
CA ALA A 761 -7.87 25.08 -28.06
C ALA A 761 -8.57 23.95 -27.25
N LEU A 762 -8.11 23.66 -26.03
CA LEU A 762 -8.76 22.75 -25.10
C LEU A 762 -9.73 23.52 -24.19
N ASP A 763 -11.03 23.31 -24.35
CA ASP A 763 -12.03 23.75 -23.38
C ASP A 763 -11.94 22.86 -22.14
N LYS A 764 -11.24 23.37 -21.12
CA LYS A 764 -11.05 22.69 -19.83
C LYS A 764 -12.35 22.53 -19.04
N ALA A 765 -13.35 23.41 -19.24
CA ALA A 765 -14.64 23.30 -18.57
C ALA A 765 -15.51 22.23 -19.24
N ALA A 766 -15.49 22.12 -20.57
CA ALA A 766 -16.09 21.00 -21.28
C ALA A 766 -15.38 19.67 -20.96
N ALA A 767 -14.05 19.65 -20.93
CA ALA A 767 -13.27 18.47 -20.53
C ALA A 767 -13.62 17.98 -19.12
N GLU A 768 -13.85 18.90 -18.17
CA GLU A 768 -14.23 18.57 -16.80
C GLU A 768 -15.59 17.87 -16.76
N ARG A 769 -16.59 18.44 -17.44
CA ARG A 769 -17.95 17.86 -17.55
C ARG A 769 -17.97 16.53 -18.31
N LEU A 770 -17.13 16.38 -19.34
CA LEU A 770 -17.08 15.23 -20.23
C LEU A 770 -15.98 14.21 -19.88
N THR A 771 -15.36 14.32 -18.69
CA THR A 771 -14.27 13.44 -18.27
C THR A 771 -14.69 11.96 -18.29
N GLU A 772 -15.84 11.61 -17.74
CA GLU A 772 -16.30 10.22 -17.69
C GLU A 772 -16.55 9.60 -19.08
N PRO A 773 -17.28 10.24 -20.02
CA PRO A 773 -17.32 9.82 -21.41
C PRO A 773 -15.94 9.65 -22.06
N LEU A 774 -15.00 10.57 -21.84
CA LEU A 774 -13.65 10.51 -22.42
C LEU A 774 -12.81 9.37 -21.81
N VAL A 775 -12.94 9.10 -20.51
CA VAL A 775 -12.29 7.97 -19.83
C VAL A 775 -12.92 6.64 -20.27
N ARG A 776 -14.25 6.58 -20.49
CA ARG A 776 -14.91 5.43 -21.13
C ARG A 776 -14.41 5.21 -22.57
N LEU A 777 -14.19 6.26 -23.34
CA LEU A 777 -13.56 6.18 -24.67
C LEU A 777 -12.12 5.65 -24.56
N TRP A 778 -11.30 6.16 -23.63
CA TRP A 778 -9.95 5.64 -23.42
C TRP A 778 -9.93 4.16 -23.03
N TRP A 779 -10.84 3.68 -22.17
CA TRP A 779 -10.95 2.26 -21.87
C TRP A 779 -11.33 1.41 -23.09
N ARG A 780 -12.29 1.87 -23.91
CA ARG A 780 -12.62 1.21 -25.19
C ARG A 780 -11.41 1.19 -26.14
N THR A 781 -10.65 2.27 -26.22
CA THR A 781 -9.43 2.36 -27.05
C THR A 781 -8.33 1.43 -26.54
N LEU A 782 -8.09 1.36 -25.22
CA LEU A 782 -7.14 0.44 -24.59
C LEU A 782 -7.53 -1.03 -24.83
N HIS A 783 -8.82 -1.38 -24.79
CA HIS A 783 -9.27 -2.73 -25.11
C HIS A 783 -9.17 -3.08 -26.60
N LYS A 784 -9.48 -2.15 -27.51
CA LYS A 784 -9.42 -2.37 -28.97
C LYS A 784 -8.01 -2.33 -29.55
N ALA A 785 -7.14 -1.47 -29.00
CA ALA A 785 -5.80 -1.21 -29.51
C ALA A 785 -4.78 -1.01 -28.36
N PRO A 786 -4.57 -2.02 -27.49
CA PRO A 786 -3.68 -1.91 -26.34
C PRO A 786 -2.25 -1.51 -26.71
N GLN A 787 -1.80 -1.93 -27.89
CA GLN A 787 -0.50 -1.55 -28.46
C GLN A 787 -0.35 -0.03 -28.66
N GLN A 788 -1.40 0.69 -29.09
CA GLN A 788 -1.30 2.14 -29.32
C GLN A 788 -1.15 2.91 -28.01
N ILE A 789 -1.90 2.51 -26.97
CA ILE A 789 -1.78 3.10 -25.64
C ILE A 789 -0.42 2.76 -25.01
N LEU A 790 0.04 1.50 -25.14
CA LEU A 790 1.34 1.08 -24.62
C LEU A 790 2.51 1.79 -25.33
N GLU A 791 2.46 1.94 -26.65
CA GLU A 791 3.44 2.72 -27.41
C GLU A 791 3.44 4.20 -27.02
N ALA A 792 2.25 4.82 -26.87
CA ALA A 792 2.14 6.21 -26.42
C ALA A 792 2.76 6.38 -25.02
N ARG A 793 2.49 5.47 -24.09
CA ARG A 793 3.06 5.50 -22.73
C ARG A 793 4.57 5.23 -22.74
N MET A 794 5.07 4.29 -23.53
CA MET A 794 6.50 4.02 -23.67
C MET A 794 7.25 5.19 -24.32
N CYS A 795 6.67 5.84 -25.33
CA CYS A 795 7.19 7.07 -25.92
C CYS A 795 7.22 8.21 -24.89
N ARG A 796 6.16 8.43 -24.12
CA ARG A 796 6.12 9.48 -23.08
C ARG A 796 7.10 9.20 -21.94
N ALA A 797 7.31 7.93 -21.62
CA ALA A 797 8.29 7.45 -20.65
C ALA A 797 9.75 7.49 -21.14
N HIS A 798 10.04 7.96 -22.36
CA HIS A 798 11.37 7.89 -22.99
C HIS A 798 12.51 8.43 -22.10
N ILE A 799 12.28 9.49 -21.31
CA ILE A 799 13.28 10.02 -20.36
C ILE A 799 13.67 9.05 -19.23
N ALA A 800 12.79 8.12 -18.87
CA ALA A 800 13.04 7.14 -17.82
C ALA A 800 13.97 6.00 -18.30
N TRP A 801 13.82 5.55 -19.55
CA TRP A 801 14.46 4.33 -20.05
C TRP A 801 15.46 4.54 -21.21
N ALA A 802 15.32 5.56 -22.06
CA ALA A 802 16.27 5.74 -23.16
C ALA A 802 17.48 6.57 -22.73
N VAL A 803 18.69 6.07 -23.00
CA VAL A 803 19.95 6.78 -22.74
C VAL A 803 20.03 8.08 -23.55
N PHE A 804 19.74 8.03 -24.84
CA PHE A 804 19.88 9.18 -25.74
C PHE A 804 18.60 10.02 -25.86
N PRO A 805 18.72 11.34 -26.14
CA PRO A 805 17.59 12.20 -26.52
C PRO A 805 16.79 11.67 -27.71
N GLY A 806 15.48 12.00 -27.73
CA GLY A 806 14.64 11.78 -28.91
C GLY A 806 14.72 12.93 -29.93
N PRO A 807 13.89 12.88 -31.00
CA PRO A 807 13.85 13.90 -32.04
C PRO A 807 13.53 15.31 -31.51
N ARG A 808 14.22 16.34 -32.04
CA ARG A 808 14.09 17.74 -31.57
C ARG A 808 12.80 18.40 -32.04
N ASP A 809 12.42 18.14 -33.28
CA ASP A 809 11.17 18.51 -33.95
C ASP A 809 9.92 18.08 -33.17
N GLN A 810 9.98 16.93 -32.50
CA GLN A 810 8.87 16.38 -31.70
C GLN A 810 8.92 16.78 -30.21
N GLY A 811 9.86 17.65 -29.81
CA GLY A 811 10.01 18.06 -28.41
C GLY A 811 10.52 16.96 -27.47
N ALA A 812 11.05 15.85 -28.00
CA ALA A 812 11.46 14.64 -27.27
C ALA A 812 12.83 14.74 -26.56
N ARG A 813 13.44 15.92 -26.65
CA ARG A 813 14.64 16.33 -25.92
C ARG A 813 14.32 16.54 -24.45
N THR A 814 15.32 16.42 -23.57
CA THR A 814 15.11 16.68 -22.14
C THR A 814 14.82 18.15 -21.88
N TRP A 815 13.75 18.43 -21.13
CA TRP A 815 13.40 19.77 -20.69
C TRP A 815 14.06 20.06 -19.34
N THR A 816 14.84 21.13 -19.27
CA THR A 816 15.75 21.43 -18.15
C THR A 816 15.40 22.71 -17.39
N ASN A 817 14.45 23.47 -17.95
CA ASN A 817 13.97 24.81 -17.58
C ASN A 817 15.09 25.88 -17.55
N GLY A 818 14.82 27.00 -18.22
CA GLY A 818 15.72 28.15 -18.24
C GLY A 818 15.82 28.85 -16.89
N THR A 819 16.87 29.65 -16.74
CA THR A 819 17.12 30.55 -15.60
C THR A 819 16.55 31.96 -15.83
N VAL A 820 16.17 32.27 -17.07
CA VAL A 820 15.54 33.54 -17.47
C VAL A 820 14.07 33.57 -17.05
N ILE A 821 13.69 34.62 -16.33
CA ILE A 821 12.31 34.91 -15.92
C ILE A 821 11.75 35.96 -16.88
N PRO A 822 10.66 35.70 -17.63
CA PRO A 822 10.05 36.69 -18.50
C PRO A 822 9.32 37.78 -17.67
N ALA A 823 9.29 39.01 -18.18
CA ALA A 823 8.74 40.16 -17.45
C ALA A 823 7.27 39.99 -17.03
N ASN A 824 6.46 39.28 -17.82
CA ASN A 824 5.04 38.98 -17.50
C ASN A 824 4.83 37.71 -16.65
N LEU A 825 5.90 37.12 -16.11
CA LEU A 825 5.86 35.88 -15.30
C LEU A 825 5.12 34.72 -15.99
N TRP A 826 5.33 34.51 -17.29
CA TRP A 826 4.63 33.50 -18.10
C TRP A 826 3.10 33.73 -18.15
N GLY A 827 2.68 35.00 -18.11
CA GLY A 827 1.28 35.46 -18.12
C GLY A 827 0.67 35.65 -16.73
N PHE A 828 1.33 35.19 -15.65
CA PHE A 828 0.78 35.29 -14.30
C PHE A 828 0.63 36.73 -13.78
N ALA A 829 1.46 37.66 -14.24
CA ALA A 829 1.35 39.08 -13.84
C ALA A 829 0.10 39.79 -14.43
N GLU A 830 -0.51 39.20 -15.47
CA GLU A 830 -1.67 39.73 -16.18
C GLU A 830 -2.96 38.94 -15.86
N TRP A 831 -2.82 37.69 -15.42
CA TRP A 831 -3.94 36.75 -15.20
C TRP A 831 -4.68 36.94 -13.88
N ASP A 832 -3.99 37.36 -12.81
CA ASP A 832 -4.54 37.43 -11.44
C ASP A 832 -4.13 38.75 -10.76
N SER A 833 -5.12 39.54 -10.32
CA SER A 833 -4.89 40.83 -9.66
C SER A 833 -4.20 40.70 -8.30
N GLY A 834 -4.47 39.62 -7.55
CA GLY A 834 -3.83 39.32 -6.27
C GLY A 834 -2.34 39.02 -6.39
N LEU A 835 -1.87 38.52 -7.54
CA LEU A 835 -0.44 38.47 -7.84
C LEU A 835 0.11 39.81 -8.33
N LYS A 836 -0.63 40.52 -9.19
CA LYS A 836 -0.24 41.85 -9.74
C LYS A 836 0.05 42.88 -8.65
N ASP A 837 -0.71 42.86 -7.56
CA ASP A 837 -0.55 43.77 -6.42
C ASP A 837 0.21 43.11 -5.25
N SER A 838 0.82 41.94 -5.46
CA SER A 838 1.47 41.17 -4.39
C SER A 838 2.76 41.86 -3.91
N PRO A 839 2.93 42.06 -2.58
CA PRO A 839 4.15 42.65 -2.01
C PRO A 839 5.40 41.76 -2.21
N TYR A 840 5.21 40.52 -2.66
CA TYR A 840 6.31 39.60 -2.96
C TYR A 840 6.79 39.65 -4.42
N LEU A 841 6.10 40.35 -5.34
CA LEU A 841 6.57 40.54 -6.73
C LEU A 841 8.05 40.99 -6.82
N PRO A 842 8.54 41.95 -6.00
CA PRO A 842 9.95 42.36 -6.02
C PRO A 842 10.94 41.25 -5.66
N VAL A 843 10.50 40.18 -4.96
CA VAL A 843 11.33 39.02 -4.65
C VAL A 843 11.21 37.87 -5.66
N ILE A 844 10.25 37.91 -6.60
CA ILE A 844 10.12 36.94 -7.72
C ILE A 844 11.05 37.31 -8.88
N LYS A 845 12.35 37.50 -8.59
CA LYS A 845 13.38 37.77 -9.60
C LYS A 845 14.75 37.28 -9.16
N THR A 846 15.60 36.85 -10.09
CA THR A 846 17.01 36.55 -9.80
C THR A 846 17.72 37.85 -9.37
N ARG A 847 18.42 37.79 -8.24
CA ARG A 847 19.16 38.89 -7.60
C ARG A 847 20.52 38.36 -7.16
N PRO A 848 21.42 38.00 -8.09
CA PRO A 848 22.65 37.30 -7.75
C PRO A 848 23.53 38.15 -6.84
N LEU A 849 24.24 37.50 -5.92
CA LEU A 849 25.17 38.19 -4.99
C LEU A 849 26.47 38.63 -5.69
N SER A 850 26.70 38.15 -6.91
CA SER A 850 27.79 38.55 -7.82
C SER A 850 27.33 38.26 -9.25
N GLN A 851 27.41 39.25 -10.14
CA GLN A 851 27.01 39.08 -11.54
C GLN A 851 27.97 38.14 -12.28
N ASP A 852 29.28 38.30 -12.11
CA ASP A 852 30.28 37.39 -12.68
C ASP A 852 30.03 35.91 -12.31
N LEU A 853 29.56 35.67 -11.08
CA LEU A 853 29.22 34.33 -10.60
C LEU A 853 27.92 33.81 -11.22
N ASN A 854 26.93 34.67 -11.47
CA ASN A 854 25.72 34.33 -12.22
C ASN A 854 26.05 34.02 -13.69
N ASP A 855 26.81 34.87 -14.36
CA ASP A 855 27.22 34.70 -15.75
C ASP A 855 28.03 33.41 -15.93
N ALA A 856 28.97 33.12 -15.02
CA ALA A 856 29.73 31.87 -15.02
C ALA A 856 28.83 30.65 -14.76
N ALA A 857 27.86 30.75 -13.86
CA ALA A 857 26.92 29.68 -13.56
C ALA A 857 25.99 29.39 -14.74
N ASP A 858 25.44 30.42 -15.38
CA ASP A 858 24.60 30.28 -16.58
C ASP A 858 25.42 29.77 -17.77
N PHE A 859 26.61 30.32 -18.04
CA PHE A 859 27.54 29.78 -19.05
C PHE A 859 27.80 28.29 -18.83
N SER A 860 28.09 27.87 -17.59
CA SER A 860 28.33 26.45 -17.27
C SER A 860 27.09 25.58 -17.52
N ARG A 861 25.88 26.07 -17.22
CA ARG A 861 24.63 25.36 -17.52
C ARG A 861 24.42 25.22 -19.02
N TYR A 862 24.62 26.29 -19.81
CA TYR A 862 24.48 26.26 -21.26
C TYR A 862 25.51 25.35 -21.94
N ALA A 863 26.79 25.45 -21.55
CA ALA A 863 27.87 24.62 -22.09
C ALA A 863 27.63 23.11 -21.86
N PHE A 864 27.04 22.74 -20.72
CA PHE A 864 26.70 21.35 -20.41
C PHE A 864 25.35 20.90 -20.98
N HIS A 865 24.58 21.81 -21.59
CA HIS A 865 23.29 21.53 -22.24
C HIS A 865 23.41 21.30 -23.77
N VAL A 866 24.63 21.30 -24.31
CA VAL A 866 24.85 21.01 -25.75
C VAL A 866 24.38 19.60 -26.12
N PRO A 867 23.86 19.37 -27.34
CA PRO A 867 23.15 18.15 -27.65
C PRO A 867 23.91 16.83 -27.49
N GLN A 868 25.22 16.87 -27.64
CA GLN A 868 26.15 15.75 -27.52
C GLN A 868 26.35 15.30 -26.06
N LEU A 869 26.03 16.17 -25.09
CA LEU A 869 26.25 15.98 -23.66
C LEU A 869 24.94 15.72 -22.86
N GLU A 870 23.76 15.89 -23.47
CA GLU A 870 22.46 15.73 -22.79
C GLU A 870 22.29 14.36 -22.13
N TRP A 871 22.69 13.28 -22.83
CA TRP A 871 22.61 11.90 -22.33
C TRP A 871 23.41 11.66 -21.04
N LEU A 872 24.45 12.46 -20.79
CA LEU A 872 25.34 12.34 -19.64
C LEU A 872 24.91 13.27 -18.50
N PHE A 873 24.67 14.55 -18.78
CA PHE A 873 24.44 15.55 -17.73
C PHE A 873 22.97 15.84 -17.44
N TRP A 874 22.03 15.45 -18.30
CA TRP A 874 20.61 15.80 -18.15
C TRP A 874 19.64 14.60 -18.25
N ARG A 875 20.09 13.40 -18.65
CA ARG A 875 19.23 12.19 -18.70
C ARG A 875 19.52 11.22 -17.57
N GLY A 876 18.50 10.91 -16.77
CA GLY A 876 18.64 9.98 -15.65
C GLY A 876 18.65 8.50 -16.04
N ALA A 877 18.18 8.11 -17.23
CA ALA A 877 18.24 6.72 -17.70
C ALA A 877 19.68 6.15 -17.65
N THR A 878 20.66 6.92 -18.13
CA THR A 878 22.10 6.61 -18.07
C THR A 878 22.56 6.26 -16.65
N TRP A 879 22.16 7.08 -15.68
CA TRP A 879 22.54 6.94 -14.27
C TRP A 879 21.76 5.83 -13.55
N SER A 880 20.52 5.55 -13.96
CA SER A 880 19.77 4.36 -13.54
C SER A 880 20.46 3.08 -13.97
N TYR A 881 20.87 2.97 -15.24
CA TYR A 881 21.58 1.79 -15.72
C TYR A 881 22.96 1.63 -15.09
N ALA A 882 23.71 2.73 -14.91
CA ALA A 882 24.95 2.71 -14.13
C ALA A 882 24.72 2.20 -12.70
N THR A 883 23.66 2.66 -12.03
CA THR A 883 23.25 2.16 -10.70
C THR A 883 23.02 0.65 -10.72
N TYR A 884 22.20 0.14 -11.64
CA TYR A 884 21.87 -1.28 -11.71
C TYR A 884 23.08 -2.16 -12.04
N VAL A 885 23.90 -1.78 -13.01
CA VAL A 885 25.11 -2.52 -13.40
C VAL A 885 26.10 -2.57 -12.24
N LEU A 886 26.38 -1.44 -11.58
CA LEU A 886 27.36 -1.38 -10.49
C LEU A 886 26.88 -2.16 -9.26
N ILE A 887 25.59 -2.10 -8.93
CA ILE A 887 25.00 -2.90 -7.84
C ILE A 887 24.99 -4.39 -8.19
N ALA A 888 24.69 -4.78 -9.43
CA ALA A 888 24.74 -6.17 -9.88
C ALA A 888 26.17 -6.74 -9.85
N LEU A 889 27.16 -5.98 -10.32
CA LEU A 889 28.58 -6.33 -10.24
C LEU A 889 29.04 -6.46 -8.78
N LEU A 890 28.66 -5.53 -7.91
CA LEU A 890 28.98 -5.62 -6.47
C LEU A 890 28.29 -6.82 -5.82
N THR A 891 27.03 -7.10 -6.18
CA THR A 891 26.27 -8.27 -5.73
C THR A 891 27.00 -9.57 -6.11
N ARG A 892 27.52 -9.67 -7.33
CA ARG A 892 28.31 -10.81 -7.82
C ARG A 892 29.65 -10.92 -7.10
N ALA A 893 30.41 -9.82 -7.00
CA ALA A 893 31.71 -9.76 -6.35
C ALA A 893 31.66 -10.09 -4.86
N ARG A 894 30.60 -9.66 -4.15
CA ARG A 894 30.38 -9.93 -2.72
C ARG A 894 29.51 -11.17 -2.44
N ARG A 895 29.04 -11.87 -3.48
CA ARG A 895 28.11 -13.01 -3.41
C ARG A 895 26.87 -12.78 -2.52
N CYS A 896 26.42 -11.53 -2.36
CA CYS A 896 25.40 -11.15 -1.39
C CYS A 896 24.18 -10.50 -2.08
N ARG A 897 23.13 -11.30 -2.34
CA ARG A 897 21.89 -10.86 -3.03
C ARG A 897 21.17 -9.69 -2.35
N ALA A 898 21.43 -9.43 -1.06
CA ALA A 898 20.84 -8.28 -0.34
C ALA A 898 21.26 -6.93 -0.92
N LEU A 899 22.41 -6.85 -1.61
CA LEU A 899 22.89 -5.65 -2.30
C LEU A 899 21.95 -5.15 -3.40
N LEU A 900 21.14 -6.04 -4.00
CA LEU A 900 20.14 -5.65 -5.01
C LEU A 900 19.09 -4.67 -4.46
N ALA A 901 18.88 -4.60 -3.14
CA ALA A 901 17.94 -3.65 -2.56
C ALA A 901 18.35 -2.17 -2.72
N LEU A 902 19.63 -1.91 -2.97
CA LEU A 902 20.13 -0.55 -3.21
C LEU A 902 19.56 0.06 -4.51
N SER A 903 19.13 -0.79 -5.45
CA SER A 903 18.45 -0.36 -6.69
C SER A 903 17.00 0.10 -6.46
N GLY A 904 16.42 -0.14 -5.27
CA GLY A 904 14.98 0.00 -5.04
C GLY A 904 14.43 1.42 -5.21
N VAL A 905 15.18 2.45 -4.79
CA VAL A 905 14.78 3.86 -4.98
C VAL A 905 14.82 4.24 -6.46
N THR A 906 15.94 3.93 -7.13
CA THR A 906 16.15 4.21 -8.56
C THR A 906 15.09 3.53 -9.43
N LEU A 907 14.78 2.26 -9.14
CA LEU A 907 13.72 1.50 -9.80
C LEU A 907 12.34 2.10 -9.51
N GLY A 908 12.06 2.48 -8.26
CA GLY A 908 10.81 3.15 -7.91
C GLY A 908 10.58 4.43 -8.72
N VAL A 909 11.59 5.30 -8.83
CA VAL A 909 11.49 6.52 -9.65
C VAL A 909 11.28 6.19 -11.14
N GLN A 910 12.05 5.25 -11.71
CA GLN A 910 11.85 4.84 -13.11
C GLN A 910 10.44 4.30 -13.38
N LEU A 911 9.92 3.43 -12.51
CA LEU A 911 8.57 2.85 -12.67
C LEU A 911 7.47 3.90 -12.50
N THR A 912 7.60 4.83 -11.55
CA THR A 912 6.67 5.95 -11.39
C THR A 912 6.61 6.82 -12.65
N VAL A 913 7.77 7.19 -13.21
CA VAL A 913 7.83 7.99 -14.45
C VAL A 913 7.30 7.17 -15.64
N LEU A 914 7.58 5.86 -15.70
CA LEU A 914 7.07 5.00 -16.78
C LEU A 914 5.55 4.86 -16.77
N ALA A 915 4.92 4.83 -15.59
CA ALA A 915 3.46 4.79 -15.46
C ALA A 915 2.80 6.15 -15.80
N ALA A 916 3.40 7.26 -15.32
CA ALA A 916 2.84 8.60 -15.44
C ALA A 916 3.93 9.66 -15.63
N ASN A 917 4.23 9.98 -16.90
CA ASN A 917 5.08 11.11 -17.27
C ASN A 917 4.30 12.15 -18.09
N PRO A 918 4.14 13.41 -17.64
CA PRO A 918 3.48 14.44 -18.43
C PRO A 918 4.39 15.09 -19.49
N ALA A 919 5.71 15.12 -19.27
CA ALA A 919 6.69 15.77 -20.15
C ALA A 919 8.11 15.23 -19.90
N PRO A 920 9.06 15.32 -20.84
CA PRO A 920 10.43 14.82 -20.67
C PRO A 920 11.30 15.75 -19.78
N CYS A 921 10.83 16.09 -18.59
CA CYS A 921 11.49 16.99 -17.65
C CYS A 921 12.61 16.30 -16.86
N PHE A 922 13.83 16.85 -16.91
CA PHE A 922 15.00 16.39 -16.13
C PHE A 922 14.68 16.21 -14.63
N ARG A 923 13.92 17.15 -14.04
CA ARG A 923 13.57 17.17 -12.60
C ARG A 923 12.91 15.88 -12.10
N TYR A 924 12.24 15.13 -12.99
CA TYR A 924 11.57 13.87 -12.64
C TYR A 924 12.55 12.70 -12.47
N MET A 925 13.74 12.82 -13.04
CA MET A 925 14.79 11.79 -13.03
C MET A 925 16.05 12.22 -12.27
N ALA A 926 16.03 13.36 -11.58
CA ALA A 926 17.17 13.89 -10.83
C ALA A 926 17.66 12.94 -9.72
N ALA A 927 16.76 12.30 -8.96
CA ALA A 927 17.14 11.38 -7.88
C ALA A 927 17.99 10.16 -8.35
N PRO A 928 17.60 9.43 -9.42
CA PRO A 928 18.48 8.47 -10.10
C PRO A 928 19.87 8.99 -10.47
N MET A 929 20.01 10.28 -10.82
CA MET A 929 21.30 10.87 -11.21
C MET A 929 22.22 11.07 -10.01
N PHE A 930 21.72 11.64 -8.91
CA PHE A 930 22.46 11.70 -7.65
C PHE A 930 22.89 10.31 -7.17
N ILE A 931 21.99 9.32 -7.21
CA ILE A 931 22.28 7.95 -6.79
C ILE A 931 23.32 7.27 -7.72
N GLY A 932 23.19 7.45 -9.03
CA GLY A 932 24.11 6.87 -10.02
C GLY A 932 25.53 7.42 -9.91
N VAL A 933 25.68 8.75 -9.74
CA VAL A 933 27.00 9.38 -9.50
C VAL A 933 27.62 8.83 -8.22
N LEU A 934 26.86 8.74 -7.12
CA LEU A 934 27.33 8.12 -5.88
C LEU A 934 27.73 6.65 -6.08
N CYS A 935 27.01 5.89 -6.90
CA CYS A 935 27.31 4.49 -7.22
C CYS A 935 28.63 4.31 -7.99
N LEU A 936 29.16 5.31 -8.71
CA LEU A 936 30.50 5.23 -9.32
C LEU A 936 31.59 4.91 -8.29
N SER A 937 31.42 5.36 -7.04
CA SER A 937 32.35 5.08 -5.93
C SER A 937 32.42 3.59 -5.55
N LEU A 938 31.50 2.75 -6.05
CA LEU A 938 31.53 1.30 -5.89
C LEU A 938 32.58 0.62 -6.80
N ILE A 939 32.98 1.22 -7.92
CA ILE A 939 33.90 0.59 -8.90
C ILE A 939 35.19 0.07 -8.23
N PRO A 940 35.92 0.86 -7.41
CA PRO A 940 37.13 0.39 -6.74
C PRO A 940 36.86 -0.62 -5.62
N ALA A 941 35.61 -0.72 -5.16
CA ALA A 941 35.17 -1.73 -4.19
C ALA A 941 34.77 -3.06 -4.86
N LEU A 942 34.70 -3.14 -6.20
CA LEU A 942 34.50 -4.41 -6.92
C LEU A 942 35.75 -5.31 -6.82
N GLN A 943 36.95 -4.72 -6.87
CA GLN A 943 38.23 -5.42 -6.89
C GLN A 943 38.82 -5.68 -5.49
N ALA A 944 38.33 -5.01 -4.45
CA ALA A 944 38.89 -5.16 -3.11
C ALA A 944 38.56 -6.55 -2.52
N PRO A 945 39.56 -7.36 -2.09
CA PRO A 945 39.31 -8.71 -1.58
C PRO A 945 38.36 -8.72 -0.37
N VAL A 946 37.77 -9.87 -0.07
CA VAL A 946 36.87 -10.07 1.08
C VAL A 946 37.71 -10.21 2.37
N GLY A 947 38.52 -9.19 2.65
CA GLY A 947 39.32 -9.08 3.87
C GLY A 947 38.53 -8.34 4.95
N GLY A 948 38.41 -8.93 6.14
CA GLY A 948 37.76 -8.30 7.27
C GLY A 948 38.36 -6.94 7.59
N VAL A 949 37.53 -5.91 7.69
CA VAL A 949 37.98 -4.58 8.15
C VAL A 949 38.40 -4.74 9.61
N VAL A 950 39.70 -4.61 9.86
CA VAL A 950 40.27 -4.60 11.21
C VAL A 950 39.50 -3.57 12.05
N PRO A 951 38.84 -3.97 13.15
CA PRO A 951 38.17 -3.01 14.02
C PRO A 951 39.21 -2.04 14.59
N PRO A 952 38.85 -0.77 14.86
CA PRO A 952 39.76 0.14 15.54
C PRO A 952 40.26 -0.51 16.82
N ARG A 953 41.58 -0.51 17.06
CA ARG A 953 42.15 -0.97 18.33
C ARG A 953 41.37 -0.27 19.45
N ALA A 954 40.71 -1.06 20.31
CA ALA A 954 40.08 -0.52 21.49
C ALA A 954 41.14 0.26 22.28
N SER A 955 40.86 1.54 22.55
CA SER A 955 41.66 2.33 23.46
C SER A 955 41.74 1.59 24.80
N ARG A 956 42.96 1.38 25.32
CA ARG A 956 43.17 0.83 26.67
C ARG A 956 42.21 1.54 27.64
N ALA A 957 41.49 0.76 28.43
CA ALA A 957 40.76 1.32 29.57
C ALA A 957 41.76 2.01 30.50
N LEU A 958 41.44 3.25 30.89
CA LEU A 958 42.10 3.91 32.01
C LEU A 958 41.67 3.18 33.30
N PRO A 959 42.54 3.05 34.32
CA PRO A 959 42.16 2.42 35.58
C PRO A 959 41.03 3.20 36.25
N SER A 960 39.98 2.50 36.68
CA SER A 960 38.88 3.08 37.44
C SER A 960 39.29 3.33 38.88
N THR A 961 39.50 4.60 39.24
CA THR A 961 39.60 5.03 40.64
C THR A 961 38.22 5.07 41.27
N THR A 962 37.77 3.94 41.81
CA THR A 962 36.64 3.89 42.75
C THR A 962 37.12 3.29 44.05
N SER A 963 37.36 4.17 45.03
CA SER A 963 37.51 3.79 46.42
C SER A 963 36.19 3.20 46.92
N THR A 964 36.24 2.00 47.48
CA THR A 964 35.19 1.45 48.32
C THR A 964 35.86 0.83 49.54
N ASN A 965 35.75 1.52 50.68
CA ASN A 965 36.15 0.98 51.96
C ASN A 965 35.32 -0.27 52.26
N HIS A 966 35.99 -1.41 52.42
CA HIS A 966 35.47 -2.54 53.17
C HIS A 966 36.47 -2.83 54.29
N VAL A 967 36.03 -2.56 55.53
CA VAL A 967 36.69 -3.07 56.73
C VAL A 967 36.21 -4.50 56.92
N GLU A 968 37.14 -5.43 57.11
CA GLU A 968 36.85 -6.82 57.43
C GLU A 968 36.23 -6.95 58.82
N HIS A 969 35.38 -7.95 59.02
CA HIS A 969 35.30 -8.66 60.30
C HIS A 969 34.88 -10.12 60.08
N VAL A 970 35.72 -11.02 60.57
CA VAL A 970 35.39 -12.37 61.04
C VAL A 970 36.28 -12.62 62.27
N PRO A 971 35.74 -12.98 63.44
CA PRO A 971 34.34 -12.87 63.88
C PRO A 971 33.95 -11.42 64.25
#